data_AF-A0A923VCW1-F1
#
_entry.id   AF-A0A923VCW1-F1
#
_cell.length_a   1.000
_cell.length_b   1.000
_cell.length_c   1.000
_cell.angle_alpha   90.00
_cell.angle_beta   90.00
_cell.angle_gamma   90.00
#
_symmetry.space_group_name_H-M   'P 1'
#
loop_
_entity.id
_entity.type
_entity.pdbx_description
1 polymer ?
#
loop_
_entity_poly.entity_id
_entity_poly.type
_entity_poly.pdbx_seq_one_letter_code
_entity_poly.pdbx_strand_id
1 'polypeptide(L)'
;MLICNNLVHPFQNDAGCSQSQRVMEELLAGAAKIDGRTLAGLLNYFTELSPHIKYYYANETNTSLKNDTSWQLFFSETLPFIVAAASKNDTEILKDKFGLYSQLFAKAPSANGLQLLVHFFYYNTIYKINNLYVALKDSGLPVEAVLNQLIKNKLKGIASDFIRTSFTAYQLFGIRYIDFTFLFDKWGIVRDSLLTGDEAIKAMPGKVQQLVALQKNVVANFSAAIETVAIIADAANASLQQSLVPLKESLQQKHTPHIALLLTFLEVFSKLQQDLNGYTKKHLDFFYQDVLRLKPTNAQPDKVHIVFALQKQLQQYLLKKGLLAKADKDKNNTEINFALDEEMVVNKAQVKDVRTLFVNNQHAGGQLYAEGVYMAPNANTADGVSIDFKEGPKNYATLGGKLSKYTPPGKLFAQPYPAARIGFMLASPVLLLNEGERTIDITLVCKLDDTCNITSSVVSAPGDICCKDENLSIDKKIPVNGKAVDVANKAIKLIAARNLFEGVKEIVGKAYVYISEPLLLQAKQQGLSDPQATAISEKFIQVEANKKDAYTKPLCCSHIIAYEEEVIVEWDDWKDFLNTNNFSVPQQDFLFGIFKPFTPLKVLLSGEKDWIDPMDDINKPLVDINNQPVAKDGLTISMSDIDGNGQFTISIAVKIIAGKPPITFYNKDVLKEDLGTSLPLVKIGLDDTRKLALIKEMYSDAGSADAGCCFKNTENLCSKFVSLYQFFRQVVVVSSNIKVKV
;
A
#
# COMPACT_ATOMS: atom_id res chain seq x y z
N MET A 1 -46.47 -23.20 -19.78
CA MET A 1 -46.01 -22.16 -20.72
C MET A 1 -45.01 -21.31 -19.95
N LEU A 2 -43.70 -21.56 -20.14
CA LEU A 2 -42.62 -20.89 -19.43
C LEU A 2 -42.56 -19.43 -19.90
N ILE A 3 -42.63 -18.48 -18.96
CA ILE A 3 -42.64 -17.04 -19.24
C ILE A 3 -41.23 -16.64 -19.68
N CYS A 4 -40.99 -16.52 -20.99
CA CYS A 4 -39.70 -16.18 -21.59
C CYS A 4 -39.22 -14.75 -21.29
N ASN A 5 -40.07 -13.86 -20.77
CA ASN A 5 -39.75 -12.43 -20.62
C ASN A 5 -38.76 -12.11 -19.48
N ASN A 6 -38.47 -13.07 -18.60
CA ASN A 6 -37.54 -12.88 -17.47
C ASN A 6 -36.28 -13.77 -17.55
N LEU A 7 -36.01 -14.40 -18.69
CA LEU A 7 -34.74 -15.08 -18.90
C LEU A 7 -33.70 -14.04 -19.31
N VAL A 8 -32.96 -13.53 -18.32
CA VAL A 8 -31.74 -12.75 -18.56
C VAL A 8 -30.78 -13.65 -19.36
N HIS A 9 -30.32 -13.17 -20.51
CA HIS A 9 -29.40 -13.94 -21.34
C HIS A 9 -28.14 -14.24 -20.50
N PRO A 10 -27.62 -15.49 -20.44
CA PRO A 10 -26.45 -15.83 -19.64
C PRO A 10 -25.14 -15.11 -20.07
N PHE A 11 -25.19 -14.26 -21.09
CA PHE A 11 -24.09 -13.39 -21.54
C PHE A 11 -24.33 -11.90 -21.22
N GLN A 12 -25.43 -11.54 -20.55
CA GLN A 12 -25.71 -10.17 -20.11
C GLN A 12 -25.07 -9.83 -18.76
N ASN A 13 -24.54 -10.82 -18.05
CA ASN A 13 -23.76 -10.62 -16.82
C ASN A 13 -22.26 -10.77 -17.13
N ASP A 14 -21.67 -9.79 -17.83
CA ASP A 14 -20.41 -9.14 -17.43
C ASP A 14 -19.89 -8.26 -18.58
N ALA A 15 -19.83 -6.94 -18.37
CA ALA A 15 -19.17 -6.01 -19.28
C ALA A 15 -17.64 -6.03 -19.08
N GLY A 16 -17.05 -7.21 -18.88
CA GLY A 16 -15.62 -7.37 -18.65
C GLY A 16 -14.81 -6.89 -19.85
N CYS A 17 -13.92 -5.93 -19.64
CA CYS A 17 -13.02 -5.40 -20.68
C CYS A 17 -11.95 -6.42 -21.11
N SER A 18 -11.74 -7.49 -20.34
CA SER A 18 -10.81 -8.59 -20.65
C SER A 18 -11.54 -9.94 -20.77
N GLN A 19 -10.89 -10.92 -21.41
CA GLN A 19 -11.49 -12.25 -21.58
C GLN A 19 -11.62 -12.99 -20.24
N SER A 20 -10.65 -12.87 -19.34
CA SER A 20 -10.69 -13.49 -18.01
C SER A 20 -11.86 -12.99 -17.16
N GLN A 21 -12.23 -11.72 -17.29
CA GLN A 21 -13.37 -11.10 -16.60
C GLN A 21 -14.72 -11.50 -17.19
N ARG A 22 -14.76 -12.09 -18.39
CA ARG A 22 -15.99 -12.59 -19.01
C ARG A 22 -16.22 -14.08 -18.76
N VAL A 23 -15.30 -14.73 -18.05
CA VAL A 23 -15.43 -16.14 -17.71
C VAL A 23 -16.09 -16.25 -16.34
N MET A 24 -17.32 -16.79 -16.31
CA MET A 24 -17.97 -17.16 -15.05
C MET A 24 -17.21 -18.34 -14.44
N GLU A 25 -16.60 -18.13 -13.27
CA GLU A 25 -15.89 -19.19 -12.53
C GLU A 25 -16.82 -20.36 -12.23
N GLU A 26 -18.13 -20.13 -12.06
CA GLU A 26 -19.15 -21.15 -11.85
C GLU A 26 -19.27 -22.14 -13.02
N LEU A 27 -18.95 -21.70 -14.25
CA LEU A 27 -18.87 -22.56 -15.43
C LEU A 27 -17.54 -23.35 -15.48
N LEU A 28 -16.48 -22.83 -14.87
CA LEU A 28 -15.14 -23.45 -14.85
C LEU A 28 -14.94 -24.42 -13.68
N ALA A 29 -15.44 -24.09 -12.49
CA ALA A 29 -15.31 -24.85 -11.26
C ALA A 29 -16.11 -26.16 -11.27
N GLY A 30 -16.93 -26.36 -12.31
CA GLY A 30 -17.93 -27.41 -12.39
C GLY A 30 -19.15 -27.03 -11.56
N ALA A 31 -20.34 -27.30 -12.09
CA ALA A 31 -21.59 -27.06 -11.37
C ALA A 31 -21.62 -27.80 -10.01
N ALA A 32 -22.56 -27.42 -9.14
CA ALA A 32 -22.83 -28.14 -7.90
C ALA A 32 -22.89 -29.65 -8.17
N LYS A 33 -22.14 -30.43 -7.38
CA LYS A 33 -22.11 -31.89 -7.49
C LYS A 33 -23.51 -32.42 -7.24
N ILE A 34 -24.05 -33.18 -8.20
CA ILE A 34 -25.34 -33.87 -8.04
C ILE A 34 -25.28 -34.84 -6.84
N ASP A 35 -24.14 -35.50 -6.65
CA ASP A 35 -23.82 -36.24 -5.43
C ASP A 35 -22.47 -35.77 -4.87
N GLY A 36 -22.55 -34.86 -3.89
CA GLY A 36 -21.39 -34.28 -3.20
C GLY A 36 -20.92 -35.07 -1.98
N ARG A 37 -21.47 -36.26 -1.69
CA ARG A 37 -21.12 -37.01 -0.47
C ARG A 37 -19.67 -37.46 -0.53
N THR A 38 -18.90 -37.09 0.50
CA THR A 38 -17.52 -37.56 0.65
C THR A 38 -17.50 -39.01 1.14
N LEU A 39 -16.37 -39.69 0.97
CA LEU A 39 -16.17 -41.05 1.50
C LEU A 39 -16.48 -41.14 3.01
N ALA A 40 -16.02 -40.15 3.77
CA ALA A 40 -16.36 -40.01 5.20
C ALA A 40 -17.87 -39.91 5.43
N GLY A 41 -18.57 -39.15 4.58
CA GLY A 41 -20.03 -39.01 4.63
C GLY A 41 -20.75 -40.32 4.33
N LEU A 42 -20.30 -41.07 3.32
CA LEU A 42 -20.87 -42.38 2.98
C LEU A 42 -20.66 -43.40 4.09
N LEU A 43 -19.45 -43.46 4.68
CA LEU A 43 -19.15 -44.36 5.79
C LEU A 43 -19.95 -44.00 7.05
N ASN A 44 -20.00 -42.72 7.42
CA ASN A 44 -20.81 -42.28 8.56
C ASN A 44 -22.31 -42.54 8.33
N TYR A 45 -22.79 -42.39 7.10
CA TYR A 45 -24.18 -42.69 6.75
C TYR A 45 -24.55 -44.16 7.00
N PHE A 46 -23.65 -45.12 6.72
CA PHE A 46 -23.87 -46.53 7.10
C PHE A 46 -24.01 -46.69 8.61
N THR A 47 -23.15 -46.03 9.39
CA THR A 47 -23.21 -46.04 10.86
C THR A 47 -24.54 -45.48 11.36
N GLU A 48 -25.01 -44.36 10.81
CA GLU A 48 -26.28 -43.72 11.19
C GLU A 48 -27.51 -44.52 10.76
N LEU A 49 -27.45 -45.21 9.62
CA LEU A 49 -28.55 -46.05 9.12
C LEU A 49 -28.64 -47.38 9.88
N SER A 50 -27.51 -47.92 10.34
CA SER A 50 -27.40 -49.25 10.93
C SER A 50 -28.34 -49.57 12.11
N PRO A 51 -28.74 -48.64 13.01
CA PRO A 51 -29.67 -48.94 14.09
C PRO A 51 -31.08 -49.29 13.59
N HIS A 52 -31.44 -48.79 12.40
CA HIS A 52 -32.74 -49.01 11.77
C HIS A 52 -32.81 -50.34 11.00
N ILE A 53 -31.67 -50.99 10.78
CA ILE A 53 -31.60 -52.28 10.09
C ILE A 53 -31.49 -53.39 11.15
N LYS A 54 -32.59 -54.08 11.40
CA LYS A 54 -32.66 -55.22 12.31
C LYS A 54 -32.30 -56.52 11.58
N TYR A 55 -31.63 -57.43 12.27
CA TYR A 55 -31.38 -58.78 11.79
C TYR A 55 -31.72 -59.81 12.85
N TYR A 56 -32.01 -61.03 12.41
CA TYR A 56 -32.35 -62.15 13.27
C TYR A 56 -31.15 -63.11 13.34
N TYR A 57 -30.85 -63.62 14.53
CA TYR A 57 -29.89 -64.70 14.71
C TYR A 57 -30.46 -65.78 15.62
N ALA A 58 -30.01 -67.01 15.42
CA ALA A 58 -30.26 -68.14 16.31
C ALA A 58 -29.04 -68.33 17.21
N ASN A 59 -29.25 -68.40 18.52
CA ASN A 59 -28.20 -68.85 19.46
C ASN A 59 -28.31 -70.36 19.64
N GLU A 60 -27.17 -71.04 19.79
CA GLU A 60 -27.10 -72.50 19.98
C GLU A 60 -27.94 -73.03 21.16
N THR A 61 -28.34 -72.15 22.09
CA THR A 61 -29.11 -72.48 23.30
C THR A 61 -30.55 -71.98 23.30
N ASN A 62 -31.04 -71.32 22.24
CA ASN A 62 -32.40 -70.78 22.20
C ASN A 62 -33.00 -70.83 20.78
N THR A 63 -34.07 -71.61 20.61
CA THR A 63 -34.81 -71.81 19.35
C THR A 63 -35.74 -70.65 18.97
N SER A 64 -35.82 -69.59 19.79
CA SER A 64 -36.54 -68.36 19.45
C SER A 64 -35.62 -67.33 18.80
N LEU A 65 -35.91 -66.94 17.55
CA LEU A 65 -35.24 -65.83 16.86
C LEU A 65 -35.38 -64.55 17.70
N LYS A 66 -34.26 -64.03 18.23
CA LYS A 66 -34.25 -62.72 18.90
C LYS A 66 -34.33 -61.63 17.84
N ASN A 67 -35.25 -60.68 18.01
CA ASN A 67 -35.57 -59.62 17.05
C ASN A 67 -34.98 -58.24 17.40
N ASP A 68 -34.24 -58.12 18.51
CA ASP A 68 -33.86 -56.79 19.03
C ASP A 68 -32.50 -56.27 18.56
N THR A 69 -31.76 -57.02 17.75
CA THR A 69 -30.35 -56.69 17.45
C THR A 69 -30.23 -55.99 16.09
N SER A 70 -29.54 -54.85 16.05
CA SER A 70 -29.28 -54.06 14.84
C SER A 70 -27.86 -54.25 14.36
N TRP A 71 -27.60 -53.88 13.10
CA TRP A 71 -26.24 -53.85 12.53
C TRP A 71 -25.31 -52.78 13.15
N GLN A 72 -25.79 -52.03 14.14
CA GLN A 72 -25.02 -50.98 14.78
C GLN A 72 -23.69 -51.48 15.36
N LEU A 73 -23.68 -52.64 16.01
CA LEU A 73 -22.49 -53.21 16.64
C LEU A 73 -21.35 -53.36 15.61
N PHE A 74 -21.69 -53.94 14.44
CA PHE A 74 -20.77 -54.20 13.34
C PHE A 74 -20.04 -52.94 12.87
N PHE A 75 -20.77 -51.85 12.61
CA PHE A 75 -20.15 -50.59 12.16
C PHE A 75 -19.48 -49.84 13.31
N SER A 76 -20.01 -49.93 14.53
CA SER A 76 -19.45 -49.24 15.71
C SER A 76 -18.13 -49.82 16.21
N GLU A 77 -17.78 -51.05 15.81
CA GLU A 77 -16.53 -51.73 16.19
C GLU A 77 -15.49 -51.75 15.06
N THR A 78 -15.85 -51.28 13.86
CA THR A 78 -14.95 -51.30 12.70
C THR A 78 -14.23 -49.97 12.53
N LEU A 79 -12.89 -50.01 12.56
CA LEU A 79 -12.02 -48.84 12.60
C LEU A 79 -12.32 -47.76 11.53
N PRO A 80 -12.44 -48.06 10.21
CA PRO A 80 -12.86 -47.09 9.21
C PRO A 80 -14.14 -46.30 9.52
N PHE A 81 -15.15 -46.96 10.08
CA PHE A 81 -16.44 -46.33 10.40
C PHE A 81 -16.35 -45.46 11.65
N ILE A 82 -15.54 -45.88 12.64
CA ILE A 82 -15.25 -45.08 13.83
C ILE A 82 -14.49 -43.80 13.45
N VAL A 83 -13.49 -43.92 12.57
CA VAL A 83 -12.73 -42.76 12.05
C VAL A 83 -13.62 -41.85 11.21
N ALA A 84 -14.48 -42.41 10.35
CA ALA A 84 -15.46 -41.63 9.58
C ALA A 84 -16.45 -40.88 10.48
N ALA A 85 -17.00 -41.54 11.51
CA ALA A 85 -17.90 -40.91 12.48
C ALA A 85 -17.20 -39.80 13.28
N ALA A 86 -15.95 -40.00 13.68
CA ALA A 86 -15.14 -38.98 14.35
C ALA A 86 -14.90 -37.75 13.45
N SER A 87 -14.68 -37.96 12.14
CA SER A 87 -14.50 -36.88 11.16
C SER A 87 -15.77 -36.06 10.88
N LYS A 88 -16.94 -36.58 11.25
CA LYS A 88 -18.25 -35.95 11.04
C LYS A 88 -18.86 -35.40 12.32
N ASN A 89 -18.06 -35.25 13.37
CA ASN A 89 -18.55 -34.72 14.63
C ASN A 89 -18.86 -33.22 14.49
N ASP A 90 -20.14 -32.88 14.40
CA ASP A 90 -20.60 -31.52 14.23
C ASP A 90 -20.46 -30.73 15.53
N THR A 91 -19.37 -29.96 15.63
CA THR A 91 -19.10 -29.16 16.82
C THR A 91 -20.04 -27.96 16.96
N GLU A 92 -20.66 -27.48 15.88
CA GLU A 92 -21.60 -26.35 15.92
C GLU A 92 -22.92 -26.79 16.55
N ILE A 93 -23.49 -27.92 16.10
CA ILE A 93 -24.70 -28.49 16.69
C ILE A 93 -24.49 -28.78 18.19
N LEU A 94 -23.31 -29.27 18.57
CA LEU A 94 -22.98 -29.52 19.97
C LEU A 94 -22.88 -28.23 20.79
N LYS A 95 -22.24 -27.18 20.24
CA LYS A 95 -22.17 -25.85 20.87
C LYS A 95 -23.54 -25.23 21.05
N ASP A 96 -24.40 -25.30 20.03
CA ASP A 96 -25.74 -24.73 20.06
C ASP A 96 -26.62 -25.42 21.10
N LYS A 97 -26.65 -26.76 21.11
CA LYS A 97 -27.43 -27.52 22.09
C LYS A 97 -26.94 -27.28 23.52
N PHE A 98 -25.62 -27.28 23.74
CA PHE A 98 -25.06 -27.02 25.06
C PHE A 98 -25.29 -25.57 25.50
N GLY A 99 -25.16 -24.61 24.58
CA GLY A 99 -25.46 -23.21 24.79
C GLY A 99 -26.92 -22.99 25.20
N LEU A 100 -27.86 -23.66 24.53
CA LEU A 100 -29.28 -23.66 24.89
C LEU A 100 -29.50 -24.17 26.32
N TYR A 101 -28.92 -25.32 26.69
CA TYR A 101 -29.04 -25.86 28.05
C TYR A 101 -28.41 -24.93 29.10
N SER A 102 -27.31 -24.28 28.76
CA SER A 102 -26.64 -23.30 29.63
C SER A 102 -27.50 -22.05 29.84
N GLN A 103 -28.15 -21.55 28.78
CA GLN A 103 -29.09 -20.43 28.87
C GLN A 103 -30.33 -20.78 29.70
N LEU A 104 -30.89 -21.99 29.52
CA LEU A 104 -32.01 -22.47 30.32
C LEU A 104 -31.64 -22.57 31.81
N PHE A 105 -30.43 -23.05 32.11
CA PHE A 105 -29.91 -23.06 33.48
C PHE A 105 -29.75 -21.64 34.05
N ALA A 106 -29.22 -20.69 33.28
CA ALA A 106 -29.04 -19.31 33.73
C ALA A 106 -30.37 -18.62 34.08
N LYS A 107 -31.46 -18.95 33.38
CA LYS A 107 -32.80 -18.43 33.68
C LYS A 107 -33.39 -19.01 34.97
N ALA A 108 -33.12 -20.28 35.27
CA ALA A 108 -33.62 -20.96 36.46
C ALA A 108 -32.59 -21.99 37.00
N PRO A 109 -31.62 -21.54 37.82
CA PRO A 109 -30.59 -22.43 38.36
C PRO A 109 -31.18 -23.56 39.20
N SER A 110 -30.91 -24.80 38.83
CA SER A 110 -31.45 -25.99 39.51
C SER A 110 -30.52 -27.19 39.40
N ALA A 111 -30.61 -28.13 40.35
CA ALA A 111 -29.84 -29.37 40.32
C ALA A 111 -30.11 -30.19 39.04
N ASN A 112 -31.36 -30.23 38.57
CA ASN A 112 -31.73 -30.92 37.33
C ASN A 112 -31.12 -30.26 36.08
N GLY A 113 -31.09 -28.93 36.04
CA GLY A 113 -30.42 -28.19 34.97
C GLY A 113 -28.90 -28.43 34.96
N LEU A 114 -28.28 -28.46 36.15
CA LEU A 114 -26.85 -28.78 36.27
C LEU A 114 -26.57 -30.23 35.84
N GLN A 115 -27.43 -31.19 36.24
CA GLN A 115 -27.33 -32.58 35.83
C GLN A 115 -27.36 -32.72 34.31
N LEU A 116 -28.29 -32.01 33.64
CA LEU A 116 -28.39 -32.02 32.18
C LEU A 116 -27.09 -31.55 31.52
N LEU A 117 -26.50 -30.45 31.98
CA LEU A 117 -25.22 -29.94 31.46
C LEU A 117 -24.06 -30.91 31.68
N VAL A 118 -23.93 -31.45 32.89
CA VAL A 118 -22.88 -32.42 33.25
C VAL A 118 -23.00 -33.68 32.39
N HIS A 119 -24.20 -34.26 32.29
CA HIS A 119 -24.39 -35.49 31.52
C HIS A 119 -24.27 -35.26 30.01
N PHE A 120 -24.73 -34.11 29.52
CA PHE A 120 -24.56 -33.77 28.10
C PHE A 120 -23.07 -33.70 27.73
N PHE A 121 -22.26 -32.97 28.52
CA PHE A 121 -20.83 -32.87 28.28
C PHE A 121 -20.14 -34.24 28.37
N TYR A 122 -20.50 -35.04 29.36
CA TYR A 122 -19.97 -36.39 29.50
C TYR A 122 -20.26 -37.28 28.27
N TYR A 123 -21.53 -37.46 27.90
CA TYR A 123 -21.91 -38.40 26.84
C TYR A 123 -21.56 -37.92 25.43
N ASN A 124 -21.57 -36.61 25.18
CA ASN A 124 -21.32 -36.08 23.84
C ASN A 124 -19.86 -35.72 23.57
N THR A 125 -19.03 -35.65 24.61
CA THR A 125 -17.61 -35.31 24.46
C THR A 125 -16.71 -36.35 25.10
N ILE A 126 -16.62 -36.39 26.44
CA ILE A 126 -15.61 -37.20 27.15
C ILE A 126 -15.75 -38.69 26.82
N TYR A 127 -16.98 -39.21 26.86
CA TYR A 127 -17.26 -40.62 26.57
C TYR A 127 -16.92 -40.99 25.12
N LYS A 128 -17.31 -40.15 24.15
CA LYS A 128 -17.01 -40.39 22.72
C LYS A 128 -15.51 -40.34 22.44
N ILE A 129 -14.78 -39.38 23.02
CA ILE A 129 -13.32 -39.28 22.88
C ILE A 129 -12.65 -40.52 23.46
N ASN A 130 -13.09 -41.00 24.62
CA ASN A 130 -12.55 -42.23 25.20
C ASN A 130 -12.82 -43.45 24.33
N ASN A 131 -14.02 -43.60 23.76
CA ASN A 131 -14.31 -44.70 22.87
C ASN A 131 -13.45 -44.66 21.61
N LEU A 132 -13.23 -43.47 21.05
CA LEU A 132 -12.31 -43.27 19.94
C LEU A 132 -10.86 -43.63 20.32
N TYR A 133 -10.41 -43.22 21.51
CA TYR A 133 -9.08 -43.57 22.03
C TYR A 133 -8.89 -45.08 22.15
N VAL A 134 -9.88 -45.79 22.69
CA VAL A 134 -9.84 -47.25 22.80
C VAL A 134 -9.80 -47.91 21.42
N ALA A 135 -10.60 -47.41 20.47
CA ALA A 135 -10.65 -47.96 19.12
C ALA A 135 -9.38 -47.71 18.30
N LEU A 136 -8.67 -46.61 18.56
CA LEU A 136 -7.45 -46.24 17.86
C LEU A 136 -6.19 -46.87 18.44
N LYS A 137 -6.26 -47.49 19.62
CA LYS A 137 -5.10 -48.06 20.28
C LYS A 137 -4.42 -49.10 19.39
N ASP A 138 -3.12 -48.95 19.18
CA ASP A 138 -2.29 -49.83 18.36
C ASP A 138 -2.68 -49.86 16.86
N SER A 139 -3.52 -48.91 16.42
CA SER A 139 -3.95 -48.80 15.02
C SER A 139 -2.83 -48.34 14.09
N GLY A 140 -1.88 -47.55 14.62
CA GLY A 140 -0.80 -46.95 13.84
C GLY A 140 -1.26 -45.83 12.91
N LEU A 141 -2.48 -45.31 13.07
CA LEU A 141 -2.99 -44.19 12.29
C LEU A 141 -2.47 -42.84 12.80
N PRO A 142 -2.28 -41.82 11.94
CA PRO A 142 -1.85 -40.49 12.38
C PRO A 142 -2.76 -39.85 13.44
N VAL A 143 -4.07 -40.06 13.33
CA VAL A 143 -5.06 -39.60 14.32
C VAL A 143 -4.83 -40.18 15.72
N GLU A 144 -4.25 -41.37 15.85
CA GLU A 144 -3.89 -41.96 17.16
C GLU A 144 -2.83 -41.09 17.85
N ALA A 145 -1.79 -40.67 17.13
CA ALA A 145 -0.73 -39.82 17.67
C ALA A 145 -1.27 -38.44 18.08
N VAL A 146 -2.10 -37.82 17.24
CA VAL A 146 -2.75 -36.54 17.54
C VAL A 146 -3.63 -36.66 18.77
N LEU A 147 -4.47 -37.69 18.85
CA LEU A 147 -5.35 -37.93 19.99
C LEU A 147 -4.55 -38.14 21.29
N ASN A 148 -3.49 -38.95 21.25
CA ASN A 148 -2.61 -39.18 22.40
C ASN A 148 -1.96 -37.86 22.91
N GLN A 149 -1.52 -37.01 21.99
CA GLN A 149 -0.95 -35.71 22.32
C GLN A 149 -2.00 -34.76 22.92
N LEU A 150 -3.22 -34.73 22.36
CA LEU A 150 -4.32 -33.92 22.89
C LEU A 150 -4.77 -34.40 24.27
N ILE A 151 -4.81 -35.72 24.49
CA ILE A 151 -5.07 -36.31 25.80
C ILE A 151 -4.01 -35.85 26.80
N LYS A 152 -2.73 -36.01 26.47
CA LYS A 152 -1.63 -35.64 27.36
C LYS A 152 -1.58 -34.14 27.68
N ASN A 153 -1.76 -33.29 26.67
CA ASN A 153 -1.47 -31.85 26.79
C ASN A 153 -2.69 -31.01 27.18
N LYS A 154 -3.91 -31.46 26.91
CA LYS A 154 -5.13 -30.66 27.13
C LYS A 154 -6.22 -31.44 27.88
N LEU A 155 -6.70 -32.54 27.30
CA LEU A 155 -7.90 -33.22 27.78
C LEU A 155 -7.72 -33.88 29.14
N LYS A 156 -6.51 -34.32 29.52
CA LYS A 156 -6.25 -34.85 30.86
C LYS A 156 -6.57 -33.85 31.96
N GLY A 157 -6.15 -32.59 31.79
CA GLY A 157 -6.45 -31.52 32.75
C GLY A 157 -7.94 -31.23 32.80
N ILE A 158 -8.55 -31.02 31.62
CA ILE A 158 -9.99 -30.74 31.48
C ILE A 158 -10.84 -31.86 32.09
N ALA A 159 -10.50 -33.12 31.83
CA ALA A 159 -11.20 -34.28 32.39
C ALA A 159 -11.04 -34.36 33.91
N SER A 160 -9.85 -34.10 34.44
CA SER A 160 -9.61 -34.08 35.89
C SER A 160 -10.48 -33.01 36.58
N ASP A 161 -10.52 -31.80 36.02
CA ASP A 161 -11.34 -30.70 36.54
C ASP A 161 -12.84 -30.98 36.41
N PHE A 162 -13.26 -31.60 35.30
CA PHE A 162 -14.64 -32.02 35.10
C PHE A 162 -15.06 -33.13 36.07
N ILE A 163 -14.20 -34.13 36.32
CA ILE A 163 -14.45 -35.20 37.30
C ILE A 163 -14.64 -34.59 38.69
N ARG A 164 -13.75 -33.69 39.12
CA ARG A 164 -13.85 -32.97 40.40
C ARG A 164 -15.17 -32.18 40.47
N THR A 165 -15.52 -31.46 39.41
CA THR A 165 -16.76 -30.67 39.32
C THR A 165 -18.02 -31.55 39.38
N SER A 166 -18.04 -32.66 38.63
CA SER A 166 -19.14 -33.62 38.61
C SER A 166 -19.33 -34.29 39.96
N PHE A 167 -18.24 -34.64 40.63
CA PHE A 167 -18.28 -35.26 41.95
C PHE A 167 -18.76 -34.27 43.03
N THR A 168 -18.31 -33.01 42.96
CA THR A 168 -18.78 -31.94 43.85
C THR A 168 -20.28 -31.68 43.68
N ALA A 169 -20.76 -31.67 42.43
CA ALA A 169 -22.18 -31.54 42.13
C ALA A 169 -23.00 -32.71 42.69
N TYR A 170 -22.47 -33.93 42.63
CA TYR A 170 -23.10 -35.11 43.25
C TYR A 170 -23.19 -34.94 44.78
N GLN A 171 -22.09 -34.57 45.43
CA GLN A 171 -22.06 -34.40 46.89
C GLN A 171 -22.99 -33.29 47.40
N LEU A 172 -23.04 -32.14 46.74
CA LEU A 172 -23.80 -30.97 47.20
C LEU A 172 -25.28 -31.00 46.79
N PHE A 173 -25.59 -31.56 45.62
CA PHE A 173 -26.92 -31.45 45.00
C PHE A 173 -27.56 -32.78 44.62
N GLY A 174 -26.89 -33.91 44.85
CA GLY A 174 -27.44 -35.23 44.58
C GLY A 174 -27.71 -35.52 43.11
N ILE A 175 -27.01 -34.86 42.17
CA ILE A 175 -27.12 -35.19 40.75
C ILE A 175 -26.67 -36.63 40.50
N ARG A 176 -27.15 -37.30 39.45
CA ARG A 176 -26.76 -38.67 39.15
C ARG A 176 -25.23 -38.83 39.03
N TYR A 177 -24.68 -39.78 39.77
CA TYR A 177 -23.25 -40.10 39.76
C TYR A 177 -22.81 -40.65 38.40
N ILE A 178 -21.64 -40.20 37.94
CA ILE A 178 -20.98 -40.71 36.73
C ILE A 178 -19.72 -41.44 37.17
N ASP A 179 -19.60 -42.71 36.78
CA ASP A 179 -18.39 -43.50 37.02
C ASP A 179 -17.34 -43.18 35.96
N PHE A 180 -16.18 -42.69 36.40
CA PHE A 180 -15.04 -42.35 35.55
C PHE A 180 -13.88 -43.34 35.67
N THR A 181 -14.07 -44.47 36.36
CA THR A 181 -13.00 -45.42 36.67
C THR A 181 -12.28 -45.91 35.42
N PHE A 182 -13.01 -46.10 34.32
CA PHE A 182 -12.45 -46.51 33.04
C PHE A 182 -11.47 -45.50 32.40
N LEU A 183 -11.48 -44.23 32.82
CA LEU A 183 -10.58 -43.19 32.30
C LEU A 183 -9.24 -43.14 33.04
N PHE A 184 -9.20 -43.53 34.33
CA PHE A 184 -8.03 -43.27 35.18
C PHE A 184 -6.76 -43.91 34.63
N ASP A 185 -6.80 -45.21 34.37
CA ASP A 185 -5.65 -45.94 33.85
C ASP A 185 -5.34 -45.56 32.39
N LYS A 186 -6.38 -45.32 31.59
CA LYS A 186 -6.26 -45.06 30.15
C LYS A 186 -5.67 -43.68 29.86
N TRP A 187 -6.06 -42.65 30.62
CA TRP A 187 -5.63 -41.26 30.41
C TRP A 187 -4.58 -40.82 31.44
N GLY A 188 -4.17 -41.72 32.35
CA GLY A 188 -3.19 -41.47 33.40
C GLY A 188 -3.64 -40.43 34.43
N ILE A 189 -4.93 -40.40 34.75
CA ILE A 189 -5.54 -39.46 35.71
C ILE A 189 -5.39 -40.01 37.13
N VAL A 190 -4.88 -39.21 38.06
CA VAL A 190 -4.67 -39.59 39.47
C VAL A 190 -5.97 -39.46 40.26
N ARG A 191 -6.39 -40.53 40.95
CA ARG A 191 -7.71 -40.64 41.62
C ARG A 191 -7.81 -39.83 42.92
N ASP A 192 -6.75 -39.81 43.73
CA ASP A 192 -6.84 -39.53 45.18
C ASP A 192 -7.25 -38.09 45.54
N SER A 193 -7.04 -37.12 44.64
CA SER A 193 -7.39 -35.71 44.86
C SER A 193 -8.67 -35.25 44.15
N LEU A 194 -9.30 -36.12 43.33
CA LEU A 194 -10.46 -35.74 42.51
C LEU A 194 -11.79 -36.15 43.16
N LEU A 195 -11.78 -37.23 43.93
CA LEU A 195 -12.95 -37.76 44.65
C LEU A 195 -13.13 -37.15 46.04
N THR A 196 -12.35 -36.12 46.39
CA THR A 196 -12.64 -35.26 47.54
C THR A 196 -13.57 -34.11 47.16
N GLY A 197 -13.70 -33.77 45.88
CA GLY A 197 -14.49 -32.62 45.41
C GLY A 197 -13.75 -31.28 45.54
N ASP A 198 -14.39 -30.19 45.12
CA ASP A 198 -13.82 -28.85 45.08
C ASP A 198 -14.14 -28.09 46.38
N GLU A 199 -13.15 -28.06 47.29
CA GLU A 199 -13.30 -27.43 48.61
C GLU A 199 -13.61 -25.93 48.53
N ALA A 200 -13.14 -25.23 47.48
CA ALA A 200 -13.42 -23.82 47.31
C ALA A 200 -14.90 -23.56 47.00
N ILE A 201 -15.53 -24.43 46.19
CA ILE A 201 -16.96 -24.36 45.91
C ILE A 201 -17.78 -24.76 47.14
N LYS A 202 -17.38 -25.81 47.87
CA LYS A 202 -18.06 -26.23 49.10
C LYS A 202 -18.10 -25.12 50.15
N ALA A 203 -17.05 -24.32 50.25
CA ALA A 203 -16.94 -23.21 51.19
C ALA A 203 -17.77 -21.95 50.82
N MET A 204 -18.38 -21.89 49.63
CA MET A 204 -19.13 -20.69 49.20
C MET A 204 -20.43 -20.47 49.99
N PRO A 205 -20.75 -19.21 50.38
CA PRO A 205 -21.94 -18.89 51.17
C PRO A 205 -23.21 -18.82 50.29
N GLY A 206 -23.72 -19.98 49.87
CA GLY A 206 -25.07 -20.09 49.29
C GLY A 206 -25.22 -21.15 48.20
N LYS A 207 -26.30 -21.94 48.27
CA LYS A 207 -26.58 -23.03 47.32
C LYS A 207 -26.70 -22.57 45.87
N VAL A 208 -27.27 -21.39 45.62
CA VAL A 208 -27.39 -20.82 44.27
C VAL A 208 -26.03 -20.40 43.73
N GLN A 209 -25.17 -19.79 44.56
CA GLN A 209 -23.81 -19.40 44.18
C GLN A 209 -22.96 -20.64 43.85
N GLN A 210 -23.09 -21.71 44.65
CA GLN A 210 -22.47 -23.01 44.40
C GLN A 210 -22.93 -23.63 43.07
N LEU A 211 -24.24 -23.62 42.79
CA LEU A 211 -24.81 -24.11 41.52
C LEU A 211 -24.26 -23.35 40.30
N VAL A 212 -24.19 -22.02 40.40
CA VAL A 212 -23.67 -21.16 39.31
C VAL A 212 -22.16 -21.36 39.13
N ALA A 213 -21.40 -21.50 40.21
CA ALA A 213 -19.97 -21.79 40.14
C ALA A 213 -19.68 -23.14 39.46
N LEU A 214 -20.43 -24.18 39.82
CA LEU A 214 -20.34 -25.50 39.17
C LEU A 214 -20.71 -25.41 37.68
N GLN A 215 -21.79 -24.71 37.34
CA GLN A 215 -22.17 -24.51 35.94
C GLN A 215 -21.07 -23.77 35.16
N LYS A 216 -20.47 -22.72 35.73
CA LYS A 216 -19.37 -22.00 35.08
C LYS A 216 -18.18 -22.91 34.80
N ASN A 217 -17.83 -23.79 35.74
CA ASN A 217 -16.76 -24.78 35.54
C ASN A 217 -17.11 -25.77 34.43
N VAL A 218 -18.35 -26.27 34.38
CA VAL A 218 -18.80 -27.18 33.31
C VAL A 218 -18.78 -26.48 31.95
N VAL A 219 -19.21 -25.22 31.86
CA VAL A 219 -19.17 -24.43 30.62
C VAL A 219 -17.73 -24.18 30.16
N ALA A 220 -16.84 -23.77 31.06
CA ALA A 220 -15.44 -23.54 30.74
C ALA A 220 -14.76 -24.82 30.23
N ASN A 221 -14.99 -25.95 30.90
CA ASN A 221 -14.44 -27.25 30.52
C ASN A 221 -15.01 -27.75 29.19
N PHE A 222 -16.31 -27.55 28.93
CA PHE A 222 -16.94 -27.89 27.66
C PHE A 222 -16.36 -27.07 26.50
N SER A 223 -16.26 -25.75 26.66
CA SER A 223 -15.71 -24.86 25.63
C SER A 223 -14.26 -25.19 25.31
N ALA A 224 -13.44 -25.51 26.31
CA ALA A 224 -12.06 -25.95 26.08
C ALA A 224 -11.98 -27.33 25.41
N ALA A 225 -12.87 -28.26 25.76
CA ALA A 225 -12.90 -29.60 25.16
C ALA A 225 -13.41 -29.58 23.71
N ILE A 226 -14.41 -28.77 23.38
CA ILE A 226 -15.03 -28.80 22.04
C ILE A 226 -14.09 -28.32 20.94
N GLU A 227 -13.14 -27.44 21.25
CA GLU A 227 -12.06 -27.06 20.33
C GLU A 227 -11.16 -28.25 19.99
N THR A 228 -10.86 -29.10 20.97
CA THR A 228 -10.06 -30.31 20.71
C THR A 228 -10.81 -31.35 19.88
N VAL A 229 -12.15 -31.38 19.98
CA VAL A 229 -12.99 -32.26 19.14
C VAL A 229 -12.88 -31.89 17.66
N ALA A 230 -12.83 -30.60 17.32
CA ALA A 230 -12.64 -30.17 15.93
C ALA A 230 -11.28 -30.64 15.39
N ILE A 231 -10.20 -30.47 16.17
CA ILE A 231 -8.85 -30.94 15.78
C ILE A 231 -8.82 -32.46 15.58
N ILE A 232 -9.50 -33.21 16.45
CA ILE A 232 -9.65 -34.67 16.31
C ILE A 232 -10.41 -35.02 15.03
N ALA A 233 -11.48 -34.28 14.70
CA ALA A 233 -12.27 -34.52 13.50
C ALA A 233 -11.45 -34.30 12.21
N ASP A 234 -10.63 -33.24 12.16
CA ASP A 234 -9.74 -32.97 11.02
C ASP A 234 -8.67 -34.06 10.87
N ALA A 235 -8.04 -34.46 11.99
CA ALA A 235 -7.05 -35.54 12.00
C ALA A 235 -7.66 -36.89 11.61
N ALA A 236 -8.90 -37.16 12.03
CA ALA A 236 -9.66 -38.35 11.64
C ALA A 236 -9.96 -38.34 10.13
N ASN A 237 -10.39 -37.20 9.57
CA ASN A 237 -10.63 -37.05 8.14
C ASN A 237 -9.35 -37.31 7.32
N ALA A 238 -8.22 -36.75 7.75
CA ALA A 238 -6.92 -36.97 7.11
C ALA A 238 -6.44 -38.43 7.20
N SER A 239 -6.82 -39.14 8.27
CA SER A 239 -6.45 -40.54 8.50
C SER A 239 -7.39 -41.54 7.81
N LEU A 240 -8.49 -41.09 7.19
CA LEU A 240 -9.52 -41.97 6.65
C LEU A 240 -9.02 -42.88 5.52
N GLN A 241 -8.22 -42.35 4.60
CA GLN A 241 -7.65 -43.19 3.53
C GLN A 241 -6.76 -44.31 4.11
N GLN A 242 -5.98 -43.99 5.14
CA GLN A 242 -5.08 -44.95 5.79
C GLN A 242 -5.83 -45.97 6.67
N SER A 243 -7.02 -45.64 7.18
CA SER A 243 -7.85 -46.60 7.89
C SER A 243 -8.43 -47.67 6.94
N LEU A 244 -8.63 -47.30 5.67
CA LEU A 244 -9.11 -48.19 4.62
C LEU A 244 -7.97 -48.99 3.98
N VAL A 245 -6.82 -48.35 3.76
CA VAL A 245 -5.62 -48.96 3.17
C VAL A 245 -4.41 -48.65 4.05
N PRO A 246 -4.10 -49.49 5.05
CA PRO A 246 -2.98 -49.25 5.95
C PRO A 246 -1.63 -49.22 5.21
N LEU A 247 -0.78 -48.26 5.55
CA LEU A 247 0.58 -48.14 4.98
C LEU A 247 1.56 -49.19 5.54
N LYS A 248 1.30 -49.70 6.75
CA LYS A 248 2.13 -50.75 7.35
C LYS A 248 1.80 -52.09 6.70
N GLU A 249 2.79 -52.72 6.08
CA GLU A 249 2.69 -54.04 5.43
C GLU A 249 2.12 -55.12 6.37
N SER A 250 2.45 -55.06 7.66
CA SER A 250 1.92 -55.97 8.69
C SER A 250 0.42 -55.81 8.98
N LEU A 251 -0.21 -54.73 8.52
CA LEU A 251 -1.64 -54.44 8.65
C LEU A 251 -2.38 -54.55 7.31
N GLN A 252 -1.65 -54.69 6.20
CA GLN A 252 -2.22 -54.96 4.88
C GLN A 252 -2.76 -56.40 4.82
N GLN A 253 -3.82 -56.63 4.05
CA GLN A 253 -4.51 -57.92 3.91
C GLN A 253 -5.15 -58.49 5.19
N LYS A 254 -5.34 -57.68 6.25
CA LYS A 254 -6.02 -58.08 7.49
C LYS A 254 -7.51 -57.70 7.57
N HIS A 255 -8.05 -57.04 6.55
CA HIS A 255 -9.49 -56.76 6.52
C HIS A 255 -10.28 -58.06 6.40
N THR A 256 -11.37 -58.16 7.16
CA THR A 256 -12.30 -59.27 7.04
C THR A 256 -13.00 -59.22 5.67
N PRO A 257 -13.38 -60.37 5.08
CA PRO A 257 -13.97 -60.41 3.73
C PRO A 257 -15.22 -59.54 3.56
N HIS A 258 -16.03 -59.40 4.61
CA HIS A 258 -17.23 -58.56 4.61
C HIS A 258 -16.90 -57.05 4.55
N ILE A 259 -15.82 -56.60 5.18
CA ILE A 259 -15.35 -55.21 5.06
C ILE A 259 -14.78 -54.98 3.66
N ALA A 260 -13.98 -55.91 3.15
CA ALA A 260 -13.42 -55.82 1.80
C ALA A 260 -14.52 -55.69 0.73
N LEU A 261 -15.62 -56.43 0.86
CA LEU A 261 -16.78 -56.33 -0.04
C LEU A 261 -17.41 -54.93 -0.03
N LEU A 262 -17.62 -54.36 1.16
CA LEU A 262 -18.20 -53.03 1.31
C LEU A 262 -17.28 -51.92 0.77
N LEU A 263 -15.97 -52.04 0.97
CA LEU A 263 -14.99 -51.11 0.41
C LEU A 263 -14.97 -51.18 -1.12
N THR A 264 -15.02 -52.39 -1.68
CA THR A 264 -15.11 -52.60 -3.14
C THR A 264 -16.38 -51.96 -3.70
N PHE A 265 -17.51 -52.10 -3.01
CA PHE A 265 -18.75 -51.42 -3.39
C PHE A 265 -18.58 -49.90 -3.43
N LEU A 266 -17.97 -49.29 -2.40
CA LEU A 266 -17.72 -47.86 -2.33
C LEU A 266 -16.80 -47.36 -3.46
N GLU A 267 -15.79 -48.14 -3.83
CA GLU A 267 -14.89 -47.81 -4.94
C GLU A 267 -15.63 -47.83 -6.29
N VAL A 268 -16.45 -48.86 -6.53
CA VAL A 268 -17.29 -48.94 -7.74
C VAL A 268 -18.33 -47.80 -7.75
N PHE A 269 -18.95 -47.51 -6.61
CA PHE A 269 -19.91 -46.42 -6.47
C PHE A 269 -19.28 -45.06 -6.77
N SER A 270 -18.00 -44.83 -6.40
CA SER A 270 -17.29 -43.59 -6.70
C SER A 270 -17.20 -43.31 -8.21
N LYS A 271 -17.06 -44.34 -9.05
CA LYS A 271 -17.06 -44.19 -10.52
C LYS A 271 -18.41 -43.67 -11.03
N LEU A 272 -19.51 -44.21 -10.50
CA LEU A 272 -20.85 -43.72 -10.82
C LEU A 272 -21.08 -42.29 -10.32
N GLN A 273 -20.61 -41.99 -9.10
CA GLN A 273 -20.68 -40.64 -8.52
C GLN A 273 -19.93 -39.62 -9.39
N GLN A 274 -18.76 -39.97 -9.90
CA GLN A 274 -17.99 -39.12 -10.82
C GLN A 274 -18.70 -38.89 -12.15
N ASP A 275 -19.29 -39.94 -12.74
CA ASP A 275 -20.04 -39.80 -13.99
C ASP A 275 -21.28 -38.92 -13.82
N LEU A 276 -22.02 -39.13 -12.73
CA LEU A 276 -23.17 -38.31 -12.36
C LEU A 276 -22.78 -36.84 -12.16
N ASN A 277 -21.69 -36.58 -11.44
CA ASN A 277 -21.18 -35.23 -11.23
C ASN A 277 -20.61 -34.58 -12.51
N GLY A 278 -20.28 -35.38 -13.54
CA GLY A 278 -19.86 -34.88 -14.85
C GLY A 278 -21.01 -34.54 -15.80
N TYR A 279 -22.25 -34.91 -15.45
CA TYR A 279 -23.42 -34.75 -16.33
C TYR A 279 -23.68 -33.29 -16.71
N THR A 280 -23.56 -32.36 -15.76
CA THR A 280 -23.80 -30.93 -15.99
C THR A 280 -22.83 -30.34 -17.01
N LYS A 281 -21.54 -30.71 -16.94
CA LYS A 281 -20.54 -30.35 -17.94
C LYS A 281 -20.86 -30.95 -19.31
N LYS A 282 -21.19 -32.25 -19.37
CA LYS A 282 -21.58 -32.91 -20.63
C LYS A 282 -22.78 -32.23 -21.29
N HIS A 283 -23.80 -31.86 -20.51
CA HIS A 283 -24.96 -31.12 -21.01
C HIS A 283 -24.60 -29.72 -21.50
N LEU A 284 -23.73 -29.01 -20.78
CA LEU A 284 -23.23 -27.69 -21.17
C LEU A 284 -22.44 -27.75 -22.48
N ASP A 285 -21.52 -28.70 -22.59
CA ASP A 285 -20.72 -28.96 -23.78
C ASP A 285 -21.63 -29.31 -24.98
N PHE A 286 -22.63 -30.18 -24.78
CA PHE A 286 -23.63 -30.51 -25.80
C PHE A 286 -24.39 -29.26 -26.28
N PHE A 287 -24.86 -28.43 -25.34
CA PHE A 287 -25.62 -27.23 -25.69
C PHE A 287 -24.77 -26.25 -26.51
N TYR A 288 -23.52 -25.98 -26.11
CA TYR A 288 -22.68 -25.01 -26.82
C TYR A 288 -22.06 -25.57 -28.10
N GLN A 289 -21.60 -26.82 -28.10
CA GLN A 289 -20.85 -27.41 -29.21
C GLN A 289 -21.76 -28.08 -30.25
N ASP A 290 -22.83 -28.76 -29.83
CA ASP A 290 -23.69 -29.53 -30.76
C ASP A 290 -24.95 -28.75 -31.16
N VAL A 291 -25.63 -28.11 -30.20
CA VAL A 291 -26.85 -27.33 -30.46
C VAL A 291 -26.53 -25.98 -31.07
N LEU A 292 -25.71 -25.17 -30.39
CA LEU A 292 -25.32 -23.83 -30.85
C LEU A 292 -24.17 -23.83 -31.85
N ARG A 293 -23.42 -24.95 -31.96
CA ARG A 293 -22.29 -25.10 -32.89
C ARG A 293 -21.20 -24.04 -32.72
N LEU A 294 -21.00 -23.58 -31.50
CA LEU A 294 -19.89 -22.69 -31.17
C LEU A 294 -18.58 -23.46 -31.33
N LYS A 295 -17.63 -22.84 -32.02
CA LYS A 295 -16.29 -23.39 -32.21
C LYS A 295 -15.31 -22.63 -31.31
N PRO A 296 -14.44 -23.34 -30.55
CA PRO A 296 -13.35 -22.69 -29.86
C PRO A 296 -12.50 -21.88 -30.85
N THR A 297 -12.14 -20.66 -30.47
CA THR A 297 -11.19 -19.86 -31.25
C THR A 297 -9.82 -20.52 -31.21
N ASN A 298 -9.07 -20.40 -32.31
CA ASN A 298 -7.68 -20.85 -32.34
C ASN A 298 -6.83 -20.11 -31.31
N ALA A 299 -5.79 -20.78 -30.81
CA ALA A 299 -4.79 -20.15 -29.96
C ALA A 299 -4.11 -18.99 -30.71
N GLN A 300 -3.96 -17.86 -30.04
CA GLN A 300 -3.16 -16.73 -30.53
C GLN A 300 -1.73 -16.89 -29.99
N PRO A 301 -0.70 -16.85 -30.85
CA PRO A 301 0.69 -16.92 -30.39
C PRO A 301 1.04 -15.75 -29.47
N ASP A 302 1.79 -16.03 -28.42
CA ASP A 302 2.34 -15.01 -27.54
C ASP A 302 3.34 -14.12 -28.29
N LYS A 303 3.45 -12.85 -27.87
CA LYS A 303 4.42 -11.88 -28.39
C LYS A 303 5.30 -11.37 -27.27
N VAL A 304 6.59 -11.21 -27.57
CA VAL A 304 7.61 -10.77 -26.60
C VAL A 304 8.54 -9.74 -27.23
N HIS A 305 9.07 -8.84 -26.41
CA HIS A 305 10.12 -7.91 -26.82
C HIS A 305 11.50 -8.50 -26.49
N ILE A 306 12.39 -8.55 -27.48
CA ILE A 306 13.77 -9.03 -27.33
C ILE A 306 14.71 -7.87 -27.61
N VAL A 307 15.64 -7.62 -26.69
CA VAL A 307 16.69 -6.59 -26.86
C VAL A 307 17.97 -7.28 -27.33
N PHE A 308 18.50 -6.86 -28.47
CA PHE A 308 19.73 -7.39 -29.03
C PHE A 308 20.92 -6.50 -28.70
N ALA A 309 22.04 -7.11 -28.27
CA ALA A 309 23.31 -6.44 -28.08
C ALA A 309 24.37 -7.07 -28.98
N LEU A 310 25.13 -6.26 -29.71
CA LEU A 310 26.23 -6.75 -30.53
C LEU A 310 27.46 -7.10 -29.70
N GLN A 311 28.21 -8.10 -30.15
CA GLN A 311 29.57 -8.34 -29.66
C GLN A 311 30.49 -7.17 -30.04
N LYS A 312 31.52 -6.92 -29.22
CA LYS A 312 32.42 -5.74 -29.33
C LYS A 312 33.00 -5.52 -30.74
N GLN A 313 33.27 -6.60 -31.47
CA GLN A 313 33.90 -6.61 -32.79
C GLN A 313 32.97 -6.21 -33.95
N LEU A 314 31.65 -6.34 -33.80
CA LEU A 314 30.68 -6.02 -34.86
C LEU A 314 30.16 -4.60 -34.70
N GLN A 315 30.13 -3.82 -35.79
CA GLN A 315 29.54 -2.47 -35.79
C GLN A 315 28.03 -2.49 -36.03
N GLN A 316 27.59 -3.37 -36.93
CA GLN A 316 26.20 -3.59 -37.27
C GLN A 316 25.97 -5.03 -37.72
N TYR A 317 24.75 -5.54 -37.57
CA TYR A 317 24.35 -6.87 -38.04
C TYR A 317 22.87 -6.90 -38.42
N LEU A 318 22.54 -7.53 -39.55
CA LEU A 318 21.16 -7.70 -40.02
C LEU A 318 20.54 -8.97 -39.43
N LEU A 319 19.46 -8.81 -38.66
CA LEU A 319 18.59 -9.91 -38.24
C LEU A 319 17.46 -10.04 -39.26
N LYS A 320 17.32 -11.22 -39.86
CA LYS A 320 16.26 -11.49 -40.84
C LYS A 320 14.94 -11.79 -40.13
N LYS A 321 13.83 -11.41 -40.77
CA LYS A 321 12.48 -11.86 -40.40
C LYS A 321 12.43 -13.38 -40.32
N GLY A 322 11.74 -13.91 -39.31
CA GLY A 322 11.63 -15.35 -39.08
C GLY A 322 12.83 -15.99 -38.36
N LEU A 323 13.86 -15.21 -38.00
CA LEU A 323 14.94 -15.73 -37.16
C LEU A 323 14.37 -16.22 -35.83
N LEU A 324 14.73 -17.44 -35.44
CA LEU A 324 14.19 -18.12 -34.27
C LEU A 324 15.03 -17.81 -33.02
N ALA A 325 14.34 -17.38 -31.97
CA ALA A 325 14.85 -17.21 -30.62
C ALA A 325 14.23 -18.29 -29.71
N LYS A 326 15.08 -19.12 -29.12
CA LYS A 326 14.67 -20.21 -28.22
C LYS A 326 14.33 -19.65 -26.84
N ALA A 327 13.20 -20.09 -26.29
CA ALA A 327 12.79 -19.84 -24.91
C ALA A 327 12.87 -21.13 -24.08
N ASP A 328 12.41 -21.07 -22.82
CA ASP A 328 12.31 -22.24 -21.95
C ASP A 328 11.27 -23.25 -22.45
N LYS A 329 11.29 -24.45 -21.86
CA LYS A 329 10.32 -25.50 -22.18
C LYS A 329 8.98 -25.25 -21.49
N ASP A 330 7.91 -25.69 -22.14
CA ASP A 330 6.57 -25.68 -21.54
C ASP A 330 6.41 -26.75 -20.43
N LYS A 331 5.24 -26.77 -19.79
CA LYS A 331 4.91 -27.75 -18.73
C LYS A 331 4.89 -29.21 -19.22
N ASN A 332 4.88 -29.44 -20.54
CA ASN A 332 4.94 -30.75 -21.17
C ASN A 332 6.35 -31.09 -21.67
N ASN A 333 7.38 -30.31 -21.30
CA ASN A 333 8.77 -30.42 -21.76
C ASN A 333 8.99 -30.16 -23.27
N THR A 334 8.08 -29.45 -23.92
CA THR A 334 8.18 -29.04 -25.33
C THR A 334 8.95 -27.73 -25.47
N GLU A 335 9.81 -27.59 -26.49
CA GLU A 335 10.57 -26.37 -26.73
C GLU A 335 9.71 -25.24 -27.29
N ILE A 336 9.84 -24.04 -26.72
CA ILE A 336 9.16 -22.82 -27.21
C ILE A 336 10.15 -22.03 -28.07
N ASN A 337 9.74 -21.66 -29.28
CA ASN A 337 10.53 -20.83 -30.19
C ASN A 337 9.71 -19.59 -30.59
N PHE A 338 10.31 -18.41 -30.47
CA PHE A 338 9.77 -17.16 -30.99
C PHE A 338 10.45 -16.82 -32.32
N ALA A 339 9.70 -16.29 -33.27
CA ALA A 339 10.24 -15.80 -34.53
C ALA A 339 10.25 -14.26 -34.52
N LEU A 340 11.29 -13.65 -35.11
CA LEU A 340 11.29 -12.21 -35.35
C LEU A 340 10.19 -11.82 -36.36
N ASP A 341 9.31 -10.91 -35.94
CA ASP A 341 8.19 -10.41 -36.76
C ASP A 341 8.67 -9.64 -38.00
N GLU A 342 9.77 -8.89 -37.87
CA GLU A 342 10.36 -8.06 -38.92
C GLU A 342 11.87 -8.17 -38.95
N GLU A 343 12.47 -7.86 -40.10
CA GLU A 343 13.92 -7.73 -40.21
C GLU A 343 14.42 -6.40 -39.61
N MET A 344 15.60 -6.41 -39.00
CA MET A 344 16.21 -5.20 -38.43
C MET A 344 17.73 -5.22 -38.45
N VAL A 345 18.33 -4.04 -38.59
CA VAL A 345 19.78 -3.84 -38.44
C VAL A 345 20.08 -3.40 -37.02
N VAL A 346 20.71 -4.28 -36.24
CA VAL A 346 21.17 -3.98 -34.88
C VAL A 346 22.53 -3.29 -34.98
N ASN A 347 22.75 -2.25 -34.16
CA ASN A 347 24.01 -1.50 -34.08
C ASN A 347 24.46 -1.35 -32.60
N LYS A 348 25.46 -0.50 -32.33
CA LYS A 348 25.98 -0.23 -30.98
C LYS A 348 25.23 0.86 -30.20
N ALA A 349 24.09 1.35 -30.70
CA ALA A 349 23.33 2.40 -30.01
C ALA A 349 22.79 1.88 -28.68
N GLN A 350 22.95 2.67 -27.63
CA GLN A 350 22.48 2.36 -26.28
C GLN A 350 21.90 3.63 -25.65
N VAL A 351 20.91 3.44 -24.78
CA VAL A 351 20.39 4.52 -23.94
C VAL A 351 21.45 4.83 -22.88
N LYS A 352 22.18 5.94 -23.06
CA LYS A 352 23.26 6.35 -22.15
C LYS A 352 22.74 7.03 -20.88
N ASP A 353 21.72 7.87 -21.02
CA ASP A 353 21.18 8.68 -19.93
C ASP A 353 19.69 8.97 -20.19
N VAL A 354 18.87 9.00 -19.14
CA VAL A 354 17.45 9.31 -19.21
C VAL A 354 17.12 10.36 -18.16
N ARG A 355 16.57 11.49 -18.61
CA ARG A 355 16.22 12.63 -17.76
C ARG A 355 14.79 13.06 -18.03
N THR A 356 14.14 13.60 -17.01
CA THR A 356 12.80 14.20 -17.16
C THR A 356 12.79 15.64 -16.66
N LEU A 357 11.97 16.48 -17.30
CA LEU A 357 11.66 17.85 -16.89
C LEU A 357 10.14 18.02 -16.92
N PHE A 358 9.56 18.44 -15.79
CA PHE A 358 8.12 18.52 -15.62
C PHE A 358 7.72 19.88 -15.03
N VAL A 359 6.87 20.61 -15.76
CA VAL A 359 6.26 21.85 -15.28
C VAL A 359 4.92 21.50 -14.63
N ASN A 360 4.84 21.65 -13.31
CA ASN A 360 3.62 21.35 -12.56
C ASN A 360 2.65 22.53 -12.64
N ASN A 361 1.78 22.53 -13.66
CA ASN A 361 0.74 23.54 -13.77
C ASN A 361 -0.45 23.21 -12.87
N GLN A 362 -1.01 24.24 -12.23
CA GLN A 362 -2.18 24.20 -11.37
C GLN A 362 -3.20 25.24 -11.84
N HIS A 363 -4.43 25.16 -11.35
CA HIS A 363 -5.51 26.07 -11.72
C HIS A 363 -5.94 26.94 -10.55
N ALA A 364 -6.22 28.21 -10.85
CA ALA A 364 -6.90 29.14 -9.95
C ALA A 364 -7.70 30.17 -10.74
N GLY A 365 -8.95 30.43 -10.35
CA GLY A 365 -9.82 31.41 -11.00
C GLY A 365 -10.04 31.21 -12.50
N GLY A 366 -9.94 29.95 -12.99
CA GLY A 366 -10.04 29.63 -14.41
C GLY A 366 -8.77 29.92 -15.23
N GLN A 367 -7.66 30.27 -14.58
CA GLN A 367 -6.34 30.43 -15.20
C GLN A 367 -5.37 29.33 -14.73
N LEU A 368 -4.36 29.03 -15.56
CA LEU A 368 -3.25 28.14 -15.25
C LEU A 368 -2.08 28.92 -14.64
N TYR A 369 -1.36 28.32 -13.71
CA TYR A 369 -0.09 28.83 -13.22
C TYR A 369 0.88 27.68 -12.95
N ALA A 370 2.17 27.90 -13.16
CA ALA A 370 3.18 26.92 -12.75
C ALA A 370 3.38 26.99 -11.23
N GLU A 371 3.08 25.90 -10.52
CA GLU A 371 3.39 25.78 -9.09
C GLU A 371 4.87 25.48 -8.87
N GLY A 372 5.53 24.80 -9.80
CA GLY A 372 6.95 24.47 -9.71
C GLY A 372 7.44 23.75 -10.95
N VAL A 373 8.76 23.71 -11.14
CA VAL A 373 9.39 22.88 -12.16
C VAL A 373 10.28 21.84 -11.52
N TYR A 374 10.05 20.58 -11.88
CA TYR A 374 10.66 19.41 -11.26
C TYR A 374 11.49 18.65 -12.30
N MET A 375 12.60 18.05 -11.86
CA MET A 375 13.43 17.25 -12.76
C MET A 375 13.94 15.98 -12.09
N ALA A 376 14.15 14.95 -12.90
CA ALA A 376 14.93 13.77 -12.52
C ALA A 376 16.22 13.77 -13.37
N PRO A 377 17.37 14.21 -12.81
CA PRO A 377 18.66 14.12 -13.49
C PRO A 377 19.04 12.68 -13.89
N ASN A 378 18.53 11.68 -13.16
CA ASN A 378 18.62 10.28 -13.49
C ASN A 378 17.25 9.63 -13.27
N ALA A 379 16.45 9.51 -14.33
CA ALA A 379 15.09 8.96 -14.26
C ALA A 379 15.06 7.46 -13.90
N ASN A 380 16.20 6.77 -13.94
CA ASN A 380 16.31 5.35 -13.57
C ASN A 380 16.47 5.12 -12.06
N THR A 381 16.40 6.17 -11.24
CA THR A 381 16.38 6.07 -9.77
C THR A 381 15.02 6.52 -9.24
N ALA A 382 14.63 6.02 -8.06
CA ALA A 382 13.34 6.26 -7.45
C ALA A 382 13.14 7.72 -6.99
N ASP A 383 14.21 8.36 -6.53
CA ASP A 383 14.25 9.79 -6.14
C ASP A 383 14.59 10.72 -7.33
N GLY A 384 14.94 10.15 -8.48
CA GLY A 384 15.42 10.87 -9.65
C GLY A 384 16.88 11.35 -9.60
N VAL A 385 17.62 11.04 -8.52
CA VAL A 385 19.03 11.43 -8.32
C VAL A 385 19.95 10.21 -8.16
N SER A 386 19.74 9.41 -7.11
CA SER A 386 20.70 8.37 -6.70
C SER A 386 20.12 7.14 -6.02
N ILE A 387 18.90 7.20 -5.50
CA ILE A 387 18.29 6.11 -4.71
C ILE A 387 17.60 5.10 -5.62
N ASP A 388 18.05 3.85 -5.61
CA ASP A 388 17.44 2.78 -6.39
C ASP A 388 15.99 2.44 -5.97
N PHE A 389 15.21 1.89 -6.90
CA PHE A 389 13.87 1.36 -6.65
C PHE A 389 13.90 0.15 -5.70
N LYS A 390 13.06 0.17 -4.65
CA LYS A 390 12.96 -0.92 -3.66
C LYS A 390 12.20 -2.15 -4.19
N GLU A 391 11.12 -1.95 -4.94
CA GLU A 391 10.27 -3.01 -5.51
C GLU A 391 9.86 -2.64 -6.96
N GLY A 392 9.48 -3.63 -7.79
CA GLY A 392 9.38 -3.50 -9.25
C GLY A 392 8.21 -2.65 -9.78
N PRO A 393 7.98 -2.62 -11.11
CA PRO A 393 8.99 -2.42 -12.15
C PRO A 393 9.65 -1.05 -12.00
N LYS A 394 10.92 -0.91 -12.42
CA LYS A 394 11.65 0.37 -12.45
C LYS A 394 10.98 1.33 -13.44
N ASN A 395 9.99 2.07 -12.98
CA ASN A 395 9.19 2.96 -13.79
C ASN A 395 9.26 4.41 -13.29
N TYR A 396 9.22 5.33 -14.25
CA TYR A 396 9.17 6.76 -14.05
C TYR A 396 8.06 7.33 -14.94
N ALA A 397 7.55 8.50 -14.59
CA ALA A 397 6.60 9.19 -15.45
C ALA A 397 7.33 9.63 -16.73
N THR A 398 6.86 9.20 -17.91
CA THR A 398 7.52 9.44 -19.20
C THR A 398 7.78 10.92 -19.48
N LEU A 399 6.88 11.81 -19.03
CA LEU A 399 7.00 13.26 -19.15
C LEU A 399 7.40 13.94 -17.83
N GLY A 400 7.93 13.16 -16.87
CA GLY A 400 8.22 13.59 -15.51
C GLY A 400 6.97 13.78 -14.65
N GLY A 401 7.18 14.18 -13.40
CA GLY A 401 6.12 14.43 -12.43
C GLY A 401 6.65 15.25 -11.26
N LYS A 402 5.75 15.70 -10.38
CA LYS A 402 6.13 16.37 -9.13
C LYS A 402 6.65 15.38 -8.09
N LEU A 403 5.91 14.30 -7.83
CA LEU A 403 6.24 13.33 -6.79
C LEU A 403 7.15 12.22 -7.34
N SER A 404 8.20 11.92 -6.59
CA SER A 404 9.11 10.81 -6.87
C SER A 404 8.51 9.47 -6.47
N LYS A 405 9.22 8.37 -6.74
CA LYS A 405 8.86 7.02 -6.30
C LYS A 405 9.55 6.63 -4.98
N TYR A 406 10.20 7.58 -4.32
CA TYR A 406 10.89 7.37 -3.06
C TYR A 406 10.10 7.97 -1.87
N THR A 407 9.79 7.11 -0.90
CA THR A 407 9.28 7.50 0.42
C THR A 407 10.38 7.25 1.46
N PRO A 408 10.90 8.30 2.11
CA PRO A 408 11.87 8.15 3.17
C PRO A 408 11.34 7.32 4.35
N PRO A 409 12.20 6.58 5.07
CA PRO A 409 11.80 5.87 6.29
C PRO A 409 11.11 6.82 7.29
N GLY A 410 9.97 6.41 7.83
CA GLY A 410 9.20 7.21 8.79
C GLY A 410 8.27 8.28 8.17
N LYS A 411 8.24 8.42 6.85
CA LYS A 411 7.29 9.31 6.14
C LYS A 411 6.14 8.53 5.53
N LEU A 412 4.95 9.15 5.50
CA LEU A 412 3.73 8.55 4.89
C LEU A 412 3.64 8.80 3.38
N PHE A 413 4.32 9.82 2.86
CA PHE A 413 4.18 10.27 1.47
C PHE A 413 5.53 10.32 0.76
N ALA A 414 5.49 10.08 -0.56
CA ALA A 414 6.67 10.20 -1.41
C ALA A 414 7.16 11.64 -1.48
N GLN A 415 8.47 11.83 -1.52
CA GLN A 415 9.06 13.16 -1.66
C GLN A 415 8.93 13.67 -3.10
N PRO A 416 8.82 14.99 -3.32
CA PRO A 416 8.93 15.57 -4.65
C PRO A 416 10.28 15.24 -5.30
N TYR A 417 10.32 15.18 -6.62
CA TYR A 417 11.59 15.24 -7.36
C TYR A 417 12.32 16.57 -7.07
N PRO A 418 13.64 16.64 -7.26
CA PRO A 418 14.39 17.88 -7.15
C PRO A 418 13.82 18.99 -8.03
N ALA A 419 13.97 20.23 -7.57
CA ALA A 419 13.70 21.41 -8.40
C ALA A 419 14.56 21.39 -9.67
N ALA A 420 13.99 21.85 -10.78
CA ALA A 420 14.68 21.90 -12.04
C ALA A 420 15.82 22.92 -12.02
N ARG A 421 16.99 22.53 -12.54
CA ARG A 421 18.15 23.41 -12.73
C ARG A 421 17.90 24.33 -13.93
N ILE A 422 17.20 25.43 -13.70
CA ILE A 422 16.83 26.42 -14.71
C ILE A 422 17.60 27.71 -14.43
N GLY A 423 17.97 28.45 -15.47
CA GLY A 423 18.70 29.69 -15.34
C GLY A 423 19.31 30.13 -16.66
N PHE A 424 20.24 31.07 -16.58
CA PHE A 424 21.01 31.54 -17.72
C PHE A 424 22.46 31.77 -17.33
N MET A 425 23.33 31.93 -18.33
CA MET A 425 24.76 32.09 -18.12
C MET A 425 25.26 33.22 -19.02
N LEU A 426 26.22 34.00 -18.52
CA LEU A 426 26.90 35.03 -19.29
C LEU A 426 28.39 34.66 -19.35
N ALA A 427 28.89 34.45 -20.56
CA ALA A 427 30.29 34.13 -20.80
C ALA A 427 30.99 35.36 -21.38
N SER A 428 32.05 35.84 -20.73
CA SER A 428 32.75 37.05 -21.17
C SER A 428 34.22 37.05 -20.72
N PRO A 429 35.17 37.43 -21.60
CA PRO A 429 36.56 37.61 -21.22
C PRO A 429 36.77 38.64 -20.10
N VAL A 430 35.87 39.62 -19.96
CA VAL A 430 35.93 40.66 -18.91
C VAL A 430 35.82 40.07 -17.51
N LEU A 431 35.27 38.86 -17.37
CA LEU A 431 35.17 38.13 -16.11
C LEU A 431 36.48 37.41 -15.71
N LEU A 432 37.54 37.44 -16.54
CA LEU A 432 38.85 36.88 -16.16
C LEU A 432 39.53 37.79 -15.13
N LEU A 433 39.51 37.42 -13.86
CA LEU A 433 40.00 38.26 -12.76
C LEU A 433 40.93 37.50 -11.83
N ASN A 434 42.11 38.07 -11.61
CA ASN A 434 43.07 37.57 -10.62
C ASN A 434 42.55 37.75 -9.18
N GLU A 435 43.31 37.26 -8.20
CA GLU A 435 43.00 37.46 -6.78
C GLU A 435 43.08 38.95 -6.41
N GLY A 436 42.19 39.39 -5.51
CA GLY A 436 42.05 40.79 -5.10
C GLY A 436 40.62 41.11 -4.66
N GLU A 437 40.39 42.36 -4.23
CA GLU A 437 39.03 42.88 -4.03
C GLU A 437 38.42 43.14 -5.40
N ARG A 438 37.31 42.48 -5.72
CA ARG A 438 36.68 42.55 -7.05
C ARG A 438 35.23 42.94 -6.91
N THR A 439 34.78 43.89 -7.71
CA THR A 439 33.37 44.22 -7.88
C THR A 439 32.97 43.93 -9.32
N ILE A 440 31.89 43.17 -9.49
CA ILE A 440 31.32 42.82 -10.81
C ILE A 440 29.88 43.32 -10.80
N ASP A 441 29.59 44.32 -11.63
CA ASP A 441 28.25 44.86 -11.82
C ASP A 441 27.71 44.37 -13.16
N ILE A 442 26.67 43.54 -13.10
CA ILE A 442 25.95 43.03 -14.27
C ILE A 442 24.62 43.76 -14.35
N THR A 443 24.35 44.36 -15.50
CA THR A 443 23.08 45.04 -15.80
C THR A 443 22.42 44.36 -16.99
N LEU A 444 21.21 43.85 -16.79
CA LEU A 444 20.40 43.22 -17.83
C LEU A 444 19.18 44.10 -18.10
N VAL A 445 19.08 44.66 -19.29
CA VAL A 445 17.86 45.31 -19.75
C VAL A 445 16.95 44.22 -20.32
N CYS A 446 15.81 44.04 -19.71
CA CYS A 446 14.86 42.98 -19.98
C CYS A 446 13.54 43.55 -20.50
N LYS A 447 12.80 42.75 -21.25
CA LYS A 447 11.43 43.05 -21.71
C LYS A 447 10.53 41.84 -21.46
N LEU A 448 9.32 42.07 -20.97
CA LEU A 448 8.29 41.04 -20.94
C LEU A 448 7.72 40.79 -22.34
N ASP A 449 7.74 39.54 -22.75
CA ASP A 449 7.09 39.06 -23.97
C ASP A 449 5.91 38.15 -23.58
N ASP A 450 4.76 38.75 -23.24
CA ASP A 450 3.53 38.01 -22.89
C ASP A 450 2.86 37.37 -24.14
N THR A 451 3.63 36.62 -24.96
CA THR A 451 3.15 36.03 -26.22
C THR A 451 2.39 34.72 -26.04
N CYS A 452 2.17 34.26 -24.81
CA CYS A 452 1.43 33.03 -24.52
C CYS A 452 -0.11 33.16 -24.62
N ASN A 453 -0.64 33.46 -25.80
CA ASN A 453 -1.98 33.02 -26.21
C ASN A 453 -1.94 31.53 -26.63
N ILE A 454 -1.34 30.66 -25.81
CA ILE A 454 -1.31 29.22 -26.09
C ILE A 454 -2.70 28.67 -25.78
N THR A 455 -3.49 28.50 -26.83
CA THR A 455 -4.65 27.60 -26.88
C THR A 455 -4.15 26.16 -26.72
N SER A 456 -3.81 25.79 -25.49
CA SER A 456 -3.52 24.40 -25.16
C SER A 456 -4.84 23.63 -25.18
N SER A 457 -5.03 22.81 -26.22
CA SER A 457 -5.98 21.70 -26.19
C SER A 457 -5.49 20.72 -25.12
N VAL A 458 -5.90 20.94 -23.88
CA VAL A 458 -5.70 20.00 -22.78
C VAL A 458 -6.55 18.78 -23.11
N VAL A 459 -5.90 17.67 -23.44
CA VAL A 459 -6.54 16.35 -23.31
C VAL A 459 -6.73 16.15 -21.82
N SER A 460 -7.97 16.33 -21.37
CA SER A 460 -8.34 16.01 -20.00
C SER A 460 -8.02 14.54 -19.73
N ALA A 461 -7.45 14.27 -18.56
CA ALA A 461 -7.51 12.93 -17.98
C ALA A 461 -8.99 12.47 -17.97
N PRO A 462 -9.30 11.17 -18.15
CA PRO A 462 -10.67 10.72 -18.03
C PRO A 462 -11.15 11.08 -16.62
N GLY A 463 -12.10 12.00 -16.56
CA GLY A 463 -12.70 12.43 -15.31
C GLY A 463 -13.33 11.23 -14.62
N ASP A 464 -13.22 11.22 -13.29
CA ASP A 464 -13.94 10.32 -12.41
C ASP A 464 -15.40 10.21 -12.83
N ILE A 465 -15.85 8.98 -13.09
CA ILE A 465 -17.23 8.62 -13.50
C ILE A 465 -18.24 8.80 -12.33
N CYS A 466 -17.86 9.47 -11.24
CA CYS A 466 -18.66 9.53 -10.01
C CYS A 466 -19.60 10.74 -9.89
N CYS A 467 -19.69 11.62 -10.89
CA CYS A 467 -20.72 12.66 -10.92
C CYS A 467 -21.58 12.51 -12.19
N LYS A 468 -22.64 11.71 -12.09
CA LYS A 468 -23.77 11.78 -13.00
C LYS A 468 -24.53 13.07 -12.71
N ASP A 469 -24.43 14.05 -13.59
CA ASP A 469 -25.41 15.13 -13.64
C ASP A 469 -26.72 14.57 -14.23
N GLU A 470 -27.58 14.06 -13.33
CA GLU A 470 -29.00 13.91 -13.61
C GLU A 470 -29.60 15.31 -13.76
N ASN A 471 -29.67 15.82 -15.00
CA ASN A 471 -30.72 16.74 -15.46
C ASN A 471 -30.50 17.13 -16.93
N LEU A 472 -30.72 16.19 -17.85
CA LEU A 472 -31.12 16.50 -19.22
C LEU A 472 -32.23 15.54 -19.63
N SER A 473 -33.45 16.03 -19.56
CA SER A 473 -34.65 15.40 -20.12
C SER A 473 -34.48 15.19 -21.63
N ILE A 474 -34.34 13.93 -22.03
CA ILE A 474 -34.33 13.56 -23.44
C ILE A 474 -35.77 13.43 -23.89
N ASP A 475 -36.29 14.48 -24.51
CA ASP A 475 -37.48 14.38 -25.35
C ASP A 475 -37.29 15.26 -26.60
N LYS A 476 -37.12 14.55 -27.74
CA LYS A 476 -37.42 14.90 -29.15
C LYS A 476 -36.25 14.79 -30.14
N LYS A 477 -36.40 13.75 -30.98
CA LYS A 477 -36.22 13.66 -32.44
C LYS A 477 -35.17 14.56 -33.14
N ILE A 478 -34.22 13.90 -33.79
CA ILE A 478 -33.28 14.40 -34.80
C ILE A 478 -34.02 15.08 -35.97
N PRO A 479 -33.49 16.18 -36.52
CA PRO A 479 -33.05 16.12 -37.92
C PRO A 479 -31.66 16.72 -38.15
N VAL A 480 -30.95 16.06 -39.07
CA VAL A 480 -29.73 16.46 -39.74
C VAL A 480 -29.93 17.78 -40.47
N ASN A 481 -29.16 18.83 -40.12
CA ASN A 481 -28.57 19.82 -41.03
C ASN A 481 -27.81 20.92 -40.25
N GLY A 482 -26.53 21.11 -40.61
CA GLY A 482 -25.76 22.35 -40.55
C GLY A 482 -25.94 23.30 -39.35
N LYS A 483 -25.10 23.14 -38.33
CA LYS A 483 -24.25 24.18 -37.70
C LYS A 483 -23.60 23.56 -36.47
N ALA A 484 -22.26 23.55 -36.43
CA ALA A 484 -21.55 23.27 -35.21
C ALA A 484 -22.03 24.29 -34.16
N VAL A 485 -22.56 23.78 -33.04
CA VAL A 485 -22.76 24.61 -31.86
C VAL A 485 -21.35 24.88 -31.35
N ASP A 486 -20.87 26.11 -31.51
CA ASP A 486 -19.69 26.62 -30.80
C ASP A 486 -19.98 26.54 -29.31
N VAL A 487 -19.66 25.40 -28.69
CA VAL A 487 -19.30 25.40 -27.28
C VAL A 487 -17.99 26.18 -27.26
N ALA A 488 -18.07 27.46 -26.92
CA ALA A 488 -16.91 28.31 -26.75
C ALA A 488 -15.94 27.60 -25.79
N ASN A 489 -14.92 26.95 -26.36
CA ASN A 489 -13.74 26.50 -25.63
C ASN A 489 -13.16 27.74 -25.00
N LYS A 490 -13.52 28.03 -23.75
CA LYS A 490 -12.90 29.11 -22.98
C LYS A 490 -11.46 28.68 -22.78
N ALA A 491 -10.59 29.15 -23.68
CA ALA A 491 -9.17 28.84 -23.66
C ALA A 491 -8.64 29.11 -22.25
N ILE A 492 -8.10 28.08 -21.61
CA ILE A 492 -7.55 28.23 -20.27
C ILE A 492 -6.31 29.10 -20.41
N LYS A 493 -6.37 30.33 -19.90
CA LYS A 493 -5.29 31.32 -19.99
C LYS A 493 -4.29 31.11 -18.87
N LEU A 494 -3.02 31.38 -19.12
CA LEU A 494 -1.98 31.37 -18.12
C LEU A 494 -2.00 32.71 -17.35
N ILE A 495 -1.68 32.72 -16.06
CA ILE A 495 -1.49 33.98 -15.30
C ILE A 495 -0.41 34.82 -15.98
N ALA A 496 -0.73 36.07 -16.32
CA ALA A 496 0.14 36.99 -17.03
C ALA A 496 1.38 37.34 -16.19
N ALA A 497 2.57 37.40 -16.81
CA ALA A 497 3.80 37.69 -16.09
C ALA A 497 3.79 39.11 -15.47
N ARG A 498 3.12 40.06 -16.14
CA ARG A 498 2.95 41.42 -15.60
C ARG A 498 2.26 41.46 -14.24
N ASN A 499 1.30 40.56 -13.98
CA ASN A 499 0.60 40.50 -12.70
C ASN A 499 1.48 39.95 -11.57
N LEU A 500 2.59 39.29 -11.91
CA LEU A 500 3.54 38.73 -10.95
C LEU A 500 4.70 39.70 -10.66
N PHE A 501 4.88 40.75 -11.46
CA PHE A 501 6.08 41.59 -11.50
C PHE A 501 6.47 42.15 -10.13
N GLU A 502 5.55 42.81 -9.43
CA GLU A 502 5.85 43.45 -8.13
C GLU A 502 6.28 42.42 -7.07
N GLY A 503 5.59 41.28 -7.02
CA GLY A 503 5.97 40.20 -6.10
C GLY A 503 7.33 39.60 -6.45
N VAL A 504 7.63 39.40 -7.75
CA VAL A 504 8.95 38.91 -8.17
C VAL A 504 10.05 39.92 -7.82
N LYS A 505 9.82 41.20 -8.09
CA LYS A 505 10.75 42.29 -7.77
C LYS A 505 11.08 42.33 -6.28
N GLU A 506 10.08 42.20 -5.42
CA GLU A 506 10.29 42.15 -3.97
C GLU A 506 11.11 40.91 -3.56
N ILE A 507 10.72 39.72 -4.04
CA ILE A 507 11.39 38.47 -3.67
C ILE A 507 12.83 38.42 -4.16
N VAL A 508 13.09 38.82 -5.41
CA VAL A 508 14.44 38.84 -5.99
C VAL A 508 15.36 39.86 -5.30
N GLY A 509 14.78 40.93 -4.73
CA GLY A 509 15.50 41.96 -3.99
C GLY A 509 16.01 41.55 -2.61
N LYS A 510 15.57 40.39 -2.10
CA LYS A 510 15.83 39.93 -0.74
C LYS A 510 16.68 38.65 -0.70
N ALA A 511 17.33 38.43 0.43
CA ALA A 511 18.01 37.18 0.76
C ALA A 511 17.16 36.37 1.76
N TYR A 512 17.33 35.06 1.73
CA TYR A 512 16.55 34.11 2.53
C TYR A 512 17.46 33.07 3.17
N VAL A 513 16.93 32.36 4.16
CA VAL A 513 17.60 31.24 4.81
C VAL A 513 16.65 30.06 4.95
N TYR A 514 17.21 28.86 4.80
CA TYR A 514 16.49 27.62 4.97
C TYR A 514 16.61 27.15 6.41
N ILE A 515 15.48 27.04 7.12
CA ILE A 515 15.43 26.51 8.48
C ILE A 515 14.67 25.19 8.45
N SER A 516 15.33 24.10 8.84
CA SER A 516 14.73 22.77 8.85
C SER A 516 15.13 21.98 10.08
N GLU A 517 14.30 21.00 10.44
CA GLU A 517 14.57 20.10 11.56
C GLU A 517 15.93 19.37 11.44
N PRO A 518 16.35 18.86 10.26
CA PRO A 518 17.68 18.28 10.08
C PRO A 518 18.84 19.26 10.31
N LEU A 519 18.72 20.51 9.84
CA LEU A 519 19.75 21.54 10.08
C LEU A 519 19.82 21.94 11.56
N LEU A 520 18.68 21.99 12.25
CA LEU A 520 18.65 22.21 13.70
C LEU A 520 19.31 21.06 14.46
N LEU A 521 19.05 19.81 14.06
CA LEU A 521 19.71 18.65 14.67
C LEU A 521 21.23 18.69 14.44
N GLN A 522 21.67 19.09 13.25
CA GLN A 522 23.08 19.32 12.95
C GLN A 522 23.67 20.43 13.84
N ALA A 523 22.97 21.55 14.01
CA ALA A 523 23.41 22.63 14.88
C ALA A 523 23.54 22.17 16.34
N LYS A 524 22.60 21.36 16.85
CA LYS A 524 22.68 20.75 18.17
C LYS A 524 23.89 19.83 18.32
N GLN A 525 24.14 18.98 17.33
CA GLN A 525 25.32 18.09 17.32
C GLN A 525 26.64 18.87 17.31
N GLN A 526 26.64 20.08 16.75
CA GLN A 526 27.83 20.94 16.64
C GLN A 526 27.93 22.01 17.75
N GLY A 527 27.08 21.95 18.78
CA GLY A 527 27.25 22.75 20.01
C GLY A 527 26.14 23.76 20.33
N LEU A 528 25.03 23.77 19.59
CA LEU A 528 23.84 24.57 19.93
C LEU A 528 23.11 23.96 21.14
N SER A 529 22.82 24.77 22.17
CA SER A 529 22.13 24.29 23.38
C SER A 529 20.65 23.98 23.11
N ASP A 530 20.07 23.06 23.89
CA ASP A 530 18.65 22.68 23.77
C ASP A 530 17.69 23.89 23.85
N PRO A 531 17.81 24.84 24.81
CA PRO A 531 16.93 26.01 24.87
C PRO A 531 17.01 26.90 23.63
N GLN A 532 18.21 27.06 23.05
CA GLN A 532 18.40 27.87 21.85
C GLN A 532 17.79 27.19 20.62
N ALA A 533 17.95 25.88 20.49
CA ALA A 533 17.32 25.10 19.43
C ALA A 533 15.79 25.15 19.54
N THR A 534 15.25 25.04 20.76
CA THR A 534 13.81 25.21 21.02
C THR A 534 13.34 26.61 20.64
N ALA A 535 14.06 27.68 21.00
CA ALA A 535 13.68 29.04 20.64
C ALA A 535 13.61 29.27 19.12
N ILE A 536 14.56 28.70 18.35
CA ILE A 536 14.52 28.76 16.88
C ILE A 536 13.31 27.98 16.35
N SER A 537 13.09 26.77 16.87
CA SER A 537 11.95 25.93 16.48
C SER A 537 10.61 26.59 16.79
N GLU A 538 10.43 27.16 17.98
CA GLU A 538 9.20 27.85 18.39
C GLU A 538 8.91 29.09 17.54
N LYS A 539 9.96 29.83 17.16
CA LYS A 539 9.78 31.06 16.38
C LYS A 539 9.41 30.82 14.91
N PHE A 540 10.03 29.81 14.29
CA PHE A 540 10.01 29.63 12.84
C PHE A 540 9.34 28.34 12.37
N ILE A 541 9.46 27.24 13.10
CA ILE A 541 8.93 25.91 12.73
C ILE A 541 7.52 25.69 13.34
N GLN A 542 7.30 26.14 14.58
CA GLN A 542 5.99 26.14 15.21
C GLN A 542 5.20 27.35 14.75
N VAL A 543 4.16 27.14 13.94
CA VAL A 543 3.29 28.22 13.49
C VAL A 543 2.18 28.47 14.52
N GLU A 544 2.35 29.49 15.36
CA GLU A 544 1.20 30.19 15.96
C GLU A 544 0.62 31.20 14.94
N ALA A 545 -0.71 31.18 14.78
CA ALA A 545 -1.46 31.73 13.65
C ALA A 545 -1.54 33.27 13.52
N ASN A 546 -0.56 34.04 14.02
CA ASN A 546 -0.65 35.51 14.10
C ASN A 546 0.58 36.28 13.58
N LYS A 547 1.11 35.95 12.40
CA LYS A 547 2.05 36.85 11.70
C LYS A 547 1.47 37.35 10.38
N LYS A 548 1.32 38.67 10.31
CA LYS A 548 0.85 39.46 9.15
C LYS A 548 2.00 39.66 8.16
N ASP A 549 2.28 38.69 7.30
CA ASP A 549 3.19 38.90 6.18
C ASP A 549 2.43 38.61 4.88
N ALA A 550 2.12 39.68 4.15
CA ALA A 550 1.21 39.67 2.99
C ALA A 550 1.76 38.91 1.75
N TYR A 551 3.01 38.43 1.79
CA TYR A 551 3.67 37.73 0.68
C TYR A 551 4.25 36.35 1.04
N THR A 552 4.01 35.86 2.25
CA THR A 552 4.46 34.52 2.70
C THR A 552 3.32 33.57 2.97
N LYS A 553 2.12 34.06 3.31
CA LYS A 553 0.92 33.25 3.53
C LYS A 553 -0.31 33.85 2.86
N PRO A 554 -1.11 33.08 2.10
CA PRO A 554 -2.40 33.54 1.58
C PRO A 554 -3.27 34.04 2.73
N LEU A 555 -3.87 35.23 2.59
CA LEU A 555 -4.62 35.98 3.62
C LEU A 555 -5.80 35.23 4.30
N CYS A 556 -6.06 33.96 3.97
CA CYS A 556 -7.21 33.17 4.46
C CYS A 556 -6.85 31.92 5.29
N CYS A 557 -5.59 31.73 5.71
CA CYS A 557 -5.16 30.53 6.47
C CYS A 557 -5.37 30.60 7.99
N SER A 558 -6.38 31.30 8.51
CA SER A 558 -6.49 31.66 9.94
C SER A 558 -6.79 30.51 10.93
N HIS A 559 -6.83 29.23 10.51
CA HIS A 559 -7.30 28.13 11.38
C HIS A 559 -6.55 26.79 11.29
N ILE A 560 -5.30 26.74 10.79
CA ILE A 560 -4.52 25.48 10.79
C ILE A 560 -3.22 25.69 11.57
N ILE A 561 -3.13 25.08 12.76
CA ILE A 561 -1.85 24.89 13.46
C ILE A 561 -1.13 23.75 12.73
N ALA A 562 -0.09 24.08 11.98
CA ALA A 562 0.76 23.10 11.32
C ALA A 562 2.19 23.26 11.82
N TYR A 563 2.81 22.14 12.21
CA TYR A 563 4.26 22.06 12.32
C TYR A 563 4.80 21.93 10.89
N GLU A 564 5.59 22.90 10.44
CA GLU A 564 6.24 22.86 9.13
C GLU A 564 7.67 22.33 9.34
N GLU A 565 8.01 21.19 8.75
CA GLU A 565 9.34 20.57 8.94
C GLU A 565 10.49 21.44 8.38
N GLU A 566 10.17 22.31 7.43
CA GLU A 566 11.10 23.16 6.69
C GLU A 566 10.43 24.50 6.35
N VAL A 567 11.09 25.61 6.66
CA VAL A 567 10.57 26.97 6.48
C VAL A 567 11.64 27.86 5.84
N ILE A 568 11.20 28.74 4.94
CA ILE A 568 12.04 29.77 4.32
C ILE A 568 11.74 31.10 5.02
N VAL A 569 12.79 31.74 5.54
CA VAL A 569 12.70 32.99 6.30
C VAL A 569 13.55 34.06 5.62
N GLU A 570 13.11 35.31 5.67
CA GLU A 570 13.94 36.44 5.20
C GLU A 570 15.23 36.53 6.03
N TRP A 571 16.34 36.81 5.37
CA TRP A 571 17.64 36.85 6.04
C TRP A 571 17.73 37.94 7.11
N ASP A 572 17.07 39.08 6.88
CA ASP A 572 17.00 40.16 7.85
C ASP A 572 16.19 39.76 9.09
N ASP A 573 15.04 39.10 8.92
CA ASP A 573 14.25 38.56 10.04
C ASP A 573 15.03 37.52 10.85
N TRP A 574 15.83 36.68 10.19
CA TRP A 574 16.71 35.72 10.84
C TRP A 574 17.79 36.41 11.68
N LYS A 575 18.48 37.41 11.12
CA LYS A 575 19.47 38.22 11.85
C LYS A 575 18.83 38.94 13.04
N ASP A 576 17.67 39.57 12.84
CA ASP A 576 16.94 40.30 13.87
C ASP A 576 16.51 39.39 15.02
N PHE A 577 16.09 38.16 14.71
CA PHE A 577 15.80 37.15 15.73
C PHE A 577 17.03 36.80 16.56
N LEU A 578 18.18 36.52 15.92
CA LEU A 578 19.41 36.18 16.65
C LEU A 578 19.90 37.34 17.53
N ASN A 579 19.79 38.57 17.03
CA ASN A 579 20.13 39.79 17.76
C ASN A 579 19.23 40.01 18.97
N THR A 580 17.93 39.75 18.84
CA THR A 580 16.94 40.00 19.91
C THR A 580 16.92 38.91 20.98
N ASN A 581 17.44 37.70 20.69
CA ASN A 581 17.38 36.53 21.59
C ASN A 581 18.74 36.18 22.24
N ASN A 582 19.61 37.17 22.45
CA ASN A 582 20.88 37.04 23.19
C ASN A 582 21.86 35.99 22.62
N PHE A 583 21.88 35.74 21.31
CA PHE A 583 22.95 34.96 20.69
C PHE A 583 24.23 35.78 20.63
N SER A 584 25.32 35.29 21.23
CA SER A 584 26.63 35.97 21.18
C SER A 584 27.20 35.98 19.75
N VAL A 585 28.06 36.95 19.42
CA VAL A 585 28.67 37.06 18.08
C VAL A 585 29.31 35.74 17.59
N PRO A 586 30.09 35.00 18.42
CA PRO A 586 30.62 33.69 18.00
C PRO A 586 29.54 32.64 17.72
N GLN A 587 28.41 32.68 18.43
CA GLN A 587 27.28 31.77 18.21
C GLN A 587 26.52 32.12 16.92
N GLN A 588 26.40 33.41 16.60
CA GLN A 588 25.81 33.85 15.34
C GLN A 588 26.68 33.41 14.16
N ASP A 589 28.00 33.61 14.23
CA ASP A 589 28.94 33.15 13.19
C ASP A 589 28.86 31.63 12.98
N PHE A 590 28.77 30.87 14.07
CA PHE A 590 28.55 29.43 14.02
C PHE A 590 27.22 29.08 13.31
N LEU A 591 26.13 29.75 13.65
CA LEU A 591 24.82 29.51 13.04
C LEU A 591 24.78 29.90 11.56
N PHE A 592 25.44 30.97 11.15
CA PHE A 592 25.56 31.35 9.73
C PHE A 592 26.34 30.31 8.91
N GLY A 593 27.29 29.59 9.53
CA GLY A 593 27.97 28.46 8.90
C GLY A 593 27.05 27.27 8.58
N ILE A 594 25.94 27.11 9.30
CA ILE A 594 24.97 26.01 9.14
C ILE A 594 23.76 26.47 8.30
N PHE A 595 23.16 27.60 8.69
CA PHE A 595 22.00 28.21 8.08
C PHE A 595 22.45 29.27 7.06
N LYS A 596 22.91 28.79 5.90
CA LYS A 596 23.49 29.65 4.86
C LYS A 596 22.41 30.51 4.17
N PRO A 597 22.69 31.80 3.91
CA PRO A 597 21.82 32.64 3.12
C PRO A 597 21.82 32.21 1.64
N PHE A 598 20.70 32.42 0.97
CA PHE A 598 20.56 32.26 -0.47
C PHE A 598 19.66 33.35 -1.07
N THR A 599 19.78 33.56 -2.37
CA THR A 599 18.91 34.46 -3.14
C THR A 599 18.16 33.65 -4.19
N PRO A 600 16.96 34.09 -4.63
CA PRO A 600 16.20 33.38 -5.66
C PRO A 600 16.94 33.27 -7.01
N LEU A 601 17.90 34.16 -7.26
CA LEU A 601 18.81 34.08 -8.40
C LEU A 601 20.22 33.76 -7.88
N LYS A 602 20.55 32.46 -7.83
CA LYS A 602 21.85 31.96 -7.38
C LYS A 602 22.94 32.29 -8.40
N VAL A 603 23.92 33.08 -7.98
CA VAL A 603 25.03 33.54 -8.82
C VAL A 603 26.29 32.76 -8.49
N LEU A 604 26.90 32.13 -9.50
CA LEU A 604 28.15 31.37 -9.37
C LEU A 604 29.14 31.81 -10.45
N LEU A 605 30.42 31.90 -10.12
CA LEU A 605 31.49 32.33 -11.02
C LEU A 605 32.47 31.19 -11.29
N SER A 606 33.03 31.12 -12.50
CA SER A 606 33.97 30.06 -12.88
C SER A 606 35.32 30.19 -12.17
N GLY A 607 35.57 29.35 -11.17
CA GLY A 607 36.86 29.26 -10.48
C GLY A 607 37.78 28.18 -11.05
N GLU A 608 39.05 28.20 -10.63
CA GLU A 608 40.09 27.26 -11.09
C GLU A 608 39.81 25.81 -10.64
N LYS A 609 39.22 25.63 -9.46
CA LYS A 609 38.99 24.30 -8.83
C LYS A 609 37.52 23.98 -8.59
N ASP A 610 36.70 25.00 -8.35
CA ASP A 610 35.26 24.86 -8.10
C ASP A 610 34.56 26.18 -8.45
N TRP A 611 33.23 26.17 -8.43
CA TRP A 611 32.42 27.39 -8.53
C TRP A 611 32.73 28.32 -7.36
N ILE A 612 32.88 29.61 -7.67
CA ILE A 612 33.01 30.66 -6.65
C ILE A 612 31.59 31.19 -6.36
N ASP A 613 31.11 30.94 -5.15
CA ASP A 613 29.84 31.47 -4.64
C ASP A 613 30.08 32.77 -3.86
N PRO A 614 29.59 33.94 -4.33
CA PRO A 614 29.73 35.20 -3.61
C PRO A 614 29.02 35.23 -2.25
N MET A 615 28.05 34.33 -2.02
CA MET A 615 27.30 34.25 -0.76
C MET A 615 28.01 33.44 0.32
N ASP A 616 29.03 32.63 -0.02
CA ASP A 616 29.81 31.90 0.99
C ASP A 616 30.54 32.84 1.98
N ASP A 617 30.74 34.12 1.60
CA ASP A 617 31.44 35.14 2.40
C ASP A 617 30.56 35.92 3.39
N ILE A 618 29.23 35.77 3.35
CA ILE A 618 28.35 36.35 4.39
C ILE A 618 28.61 35.67 5.76
N ASN A 619 29.24 34.51 5.78
CA ASN A 619 29.38 33.65 6.97
C ASN A 619 30.64 33.92 7.82
N LYS A 620 31.24 35.13 7.77
CA LYS A 620 32.44 35.51 8.55
C LYS A 620 32.17 36.77 9.40
N PRO A 621 32.87 36.92 10.55
CA PRO A 621 32.44 37.74 11.67
C PRO A 621 31.92 39.12 11.29
N LEU A 622 30.77 39.46 11.88
CA LEU A 622 30.04 40.73 11.78
C LEU A 622 30.86 41.94 12.23
N VAL A 623 32.09 41.75 12.69
CA VAL A 623 32.95 42.77 13.28
C VAL A 623 34.34 42.76 12.66
N ASP A 624 34.87 43.95 12.40
CA ASP A 624 36.27 44.11 12.01
C ASP A 624 37.22 43.80 13.19
N ILE A 625 38.53 43.90 12.95
CA ILE A 625 39.56 43.76 14.00
C ILE A 625 39.43 44.76 15.16
N ASN A 626 38.55 45.77 15.04
CA ASN A 626 38.26 46.81 16.03
C ASN A 626 36.87 46.64 16.67
N ASN A 627 36.19 45.51 16.46
CA ASN A 627 34.87 45.24 16.99
C ASN A 627 33.75 46.17 16.43
N GLN A 628 33.94 46.75 15.23
CA GLN A 628 32.96 47.57 14.53
C GLN A 628 32.10 46.75 13.56
N PRO A 629 30.77 46.94 13.52
CA PRO A 629 29.88 46.23 12.58
C PRO A 629 30.32 46.44 11.13
N VAL A 630 30.60 45.35 10.41
CA VAL A 630 30.94 45.43 8.97
C VAL A 630 29.71 45.02 8.16
N ALA A 631 29.07 46.00 7.52
CA ALA A 631 28.08 45.71 6.48
C ALA A 631 28.79 45.05 5.29
N LYS A 632 28.55 43.76 5.06
CA LYS A 632 29.16 42.98 3.97
C LYS A 632 28.10 42.13 3.27
N ASP A 633 27.33 42.77 2.40
CA ASP A 633 26.52 42.04 1.44
C ASP A 633 27.39 41.73 0.22
N GLY A 634 27.75 40.45 0.04
CA GLY A 634 28.61 39.99 -1.07
C GLY A 634 27.90 39.93 -2.43
N LEU A 635 26.57 40.00 -2.42
CA LEU A 635 25.71 39.97 -3.59
C LEU A 635 24.48 40.83 -3.33
N THR A 636 24.17 41.70 -4.28
CA THR A 636 22.90 42.44 -4.28
C THR A 636 22.26 42.25 -5.64
N ILE A 637 20.98 41.89 -5.64
CA ILE A 637 20.18 41.76 -6.84
C ILE A 637 19.00 42.70 -6.69
N SER A 638 18.71 43.49 -7.71
CA SER A 638 17.55 44.38 -7.71
C SER A 638 16.90 44.44 -9.09
N MET A 639 15.61 44.73 -9.11
CA MET A 639 14.84 44.97 -10.32
C MET A 639 14.28 46.40 -10.29
N SER A 640 14.43 47.14 -11.39
CA SER A 640 13.77 48.44 -11.55
C SER A 640 12.25 48.28 -11.66
N ASP A 641 11.50 49.37 -11.61
CA ASP A 641 10.10 49.36 -12.04
C ASP A 641 9.99 48.97 -13.52
N ILE A 642 8.84 48.37 -13.88
CA ILE A 642 8.50 48.07 -15.26
C ILE A 642 7.88 49.29 -15.94
N ASP A 643 8.40 49.65 -17.11
CA ASP A 643 7.90 50.80 -17.86
C ASP A 643 6.60 50.47 -18.67
N GLY A 644 6.07 51.49 -19.36
CA GLY A 644 4.89 51.35 -20.22
C GLY A 644 5.09 50.36 -21.39
N ASN A 645 6.33 50.12 -21.82
CA ASN A 645 6.69 49.20 -22.89
C ASN A 645 6.99 47.77 -22.39
N GLY A 646 6.84 47.53 -21.08
CA GLY A 646 7.14 46.25 -20.46
C GLY A 646 8.65 46.00 -20.25
N GLN A 647 9.48 47.05 -20.33
CA GLN A 647 10.92 46.95 -20.08
C GLN A 647 11.24 47.24 -18.61
N PHE A 648 12.24 46.54 -18.10
CA PHE A 648 12.78 46.72 -16.75
C PHE A 648 14.25 46.29 -16.74
N THR A 649 14.99 46.66 -15.70
CA THR A 649 16.41 46.32 -15.56
C THR A 649 16.61 45.41 -14.36
N ILE A 650 17.36 44.32 -14.55
CA ILE A 650 17.90 43.50 -13.45
C ILE A 650 19.35 43.91 -13.23
N SER A 651 19.68 44.35 -12.02
CA SER A 651 21.03 44.72 -11.61
C SER A 651 21.55 43.69 -10.61
N ILE A 652 22.70 43.08 -10.92
CA ILE A 652 23.38 42.11 -10.06
C ILE A 652 24.76 42.68 -9.76
N ALA A 653 24.97 43.08 -8.50
CA ALA A 653 26.26 43.57 -8.01
C ALA A 653 26.91 42.48 -7.16
N VAL A 654 28.09 42.03 -7.55
CA VAL A 654 28.86 40.99 -6.86
C VAL A 654 30.13 41.61 -6.29
N LYS A 655 30.39 41.38 -5.00
CA LYS A 655 31.62 41.80 -4.34
C LYS A 655 32.38 40.58 -3.81
N ILE A 656 33.60 40.38 -4.30
CA ILE A 656 34.50 39.29 -3.87
C ILE A 656 35.65 39.92 -3.09
N ILE A 657 35.89 39.45 -1.87
CA ILE A 657 36.97 39.95 -1.00
C ILE A 657 38.35 39.40 -1.42
N ALA A 658 39.41 40.05 -0.92
CA ALA A 658 40.78 39.59 -1.10
C ALA A 658 41.02 38.21 -0.47
N GLY A 659 41.85 37.38 -1.12
CA GLY A 659 42.18 36.02 -0.67
C GLY A 659 41.28 34.90 -1.23
N LYS A 660 40.34 35.23 -2.12
CA LYS A 660 39.53 34.25 -2.86
C LYS A 660 40.17 33.85 -4.19
N PRO A 661 39.93 32.61 -4.66
CA PRO A 661 40.48 32.13 -5.92
C PRO A 661 40.22 33.07 -7.11
N PRO A 662 41.09 33.06 -8.13
CA PRO A 662 40.85 33.81 -9.36
C PRO A 662 39.61 33.29 -10.10
N ILE A 663 38.92 34.19 -10.80
CA ILE A 663 37.91 33.80 -11.79
C ILE A 663 38.67 33.46 -13.06
N THR A 664 38.53 32.23 -13.53
CA THR A 664 39.32 31.68 -14.63
C THR A 664 38.44 31.19 -15.77
N PHE A 665 39.07 30.76 -16.87
CA PHE A 665 38.39 30.12 -17.99
C PHE A 665 37.58 28.91 -17.52
N TYR A 666 36.36 28.78 -18.03
CA TYR A 666 35.48 27.68 -17.68
C TYR A 666 36.09 26.34 -18.11
N ASN A 667 36.15 25.40 -17.17
CA ASN A 667 36.62 24.04 -17.40
C ASN A 667 35.53 23.03 -17.03
N LYS A 668 35.00 22.34 -18.05
CA LYS A 668 33.92 21.37 -17.90
C LYS A 668 34.29 20.14 -17.08
N ASP A 669 35.55 19.73 -17.11
CA ASP A 669 36.02 18.54 -16.39
C ASP A 669 36.18 18.85 -14.89
N VAL A 670 36.60 20.08 -14.57
CA VAL A 670 36.70 20.58 -13.19
C VAL A 670 35.31 20.82 -12.59
N LEU A 671 34.44 21.54 -13.32
CA LEU A 671 33.13 21.98 -12.83
C LEU A 671 32.00 20.95 -13.08
N LYS A 672 32.34 19.80 -13.70
CA LYS A 672 31.47 18.63 -13.93
C LYS A 672 30.17 18.93 -14.67
N GLU A 673 30.21 19.89 -15.58
CA GLU A 673 29.08 20.32 -16.40
C GLU A 673 29.61 20.66 -17.80
N ASP A 674 28.88 20.38 -18.88
CA ASP A 674 29.30 20.76 -20.24
C ASP A 674 28.38 21.88 -20.73
N LEU A 675 28.92 23.11 -20.78
CA LEU A 675 28.18 24.32 -21.14
C LEU A 675 28.51 24.85 -22.53
N GLY A 676 29.32 24.12 -23.32
CA GLY A 676 29.66 24.50 -24.70
C GLY A 676 30.48 25.80 -24.84
N THR A 677 31.11 26.28 -23.77
CA THR A 677 32.00 27.44 -23.76
C THR A 677 33.26 27.16 -22.95
N SER A 678 34.34 27.89 -23.20
CA SER A 678 35.55 27.88 -22.36
C SER A 678 35.83 29.24 -21.72
N LEU A 679 35.07 30.28 -22.08
CA LEU A 679 35.25 31.62 -21.52
C LEU A 679 34.93 31.63 -20.02
N PRO A 680 35.53 32.56 -19.25
CA PRO A 680 35.08 32.80 -17.88
C PRO A 680 33.60 33.18 -17.90
N LEU A 681 32.84 32.65 -16.96
CA LEU A 681 31.39 32.79 -16.98
C LEU A 681 30.80 33.01 -15.60
N VAL A 682 29.67 33.69 -15.61
CA VAL A 682 28.75 33.78 -14.48
C VAL A 682 27.51 32.95 -14.78
N LYS A 683 27.20 32.02 -13.89
CA LYS A 683 26.02 31.17 -13.92
C LYS A 683 24.98 31.73 -12.97
N ILE A 684 23.79 32.03 -13.49
CA ILE A 684 22.68 32.59 -12.74
C ILE A 684 21.55 31.55 -12.78
N GLY A 685 21.43 30.78 -11.71
CA GLY A 685 20.41 29.76 -11.53
C GLY A 685 19.18 30.31 -10.82
N LEU A 686 17.99 29.89 -11.23
CA LEU A 686 16.75 30.15 -10.51
C LEU A 686 16.59 29.13 -9.39
N ASP A 687 16.61 29.60 -8.15
CA ASP A 687 16.26 28.81 -6.98
C ASP A 687 14.75 28.94 -6.70
N ASP A 688 13.97 27.99 -7.22
CA ASP A 688 12.51 27.99 -7.13
C ASP A 688 11.99 27.42 -5.79
N THR A 689 12.85 27.29 -4.78
CA THR A 689 12.42 27.01 -3.40
C THR A 689 11.60 28.16 -2.84
N ARG A 690 12.02 29.40 -3.09
CA ARG A 690 11.25 30.60 -2.77
C ARG A 690 10.25 30.89 -3.89
N LYS A 691 8.96 30.84 -3.56
CA LYS A 691 7.82 31.04 -4.48
C LYS A 691 6.95 32.22 -4.05
N LEU A 692 6.10 32.68 -4.96
CA LEU A 692 5.09 33.70 -4.69
C LEU A 692 3.84 33.08 -4.08
N ALA A 693 3.31 33.65 -3.00
CA ALA A 693 1.97 33.28 -2.54
C ALA A 693 0.93 33.71 -3.60
N LEU A 694 0.03 32.79 -3.97
CA LEU A 694 -1.01 33.11 -4.94
C LEU A 694 -2.08 33.98 -4.28
N ILE A 695 -2.25 35.21 -4.80
CA ILE A 695 -3.28 36.16 -4.36
C ILE A 695 -4.29 36.42 -5.48
N LYS A 696 -5.49 36.89 -5.11
CA LYS A 696 -6.62 37.02 -6.04
C LYS A 696 -6.32 37.99 -7.18
N GLU A 697 -5.59 39.06 -6.87
CA GLU A 697 -5.18 40.12 -7.79
C GLU A 697 -4.33 39.59 -8.95
N MET A 698 -3.65 38.45 -8.78
CA MET A 698 -2.81 37.87 -9.82
C MET A 698 -3.61 37.26 -10.98
N TYR A 699 -4.81 36.73 -10.72
CA TYR A 699 -5.61 35.98 -11.70
C TYR A 699 -7.03 36.56 -11.92
N SER A 700 -7.47 37.52 -11.11
CA SER A 700 -8.70 38.24 -11.38
C SER A 700 -8.48 39.25 -12.50
N ASP A 701 -9.14 39.07 -13.65
CA ASP A 701 -9.24 40.15 -14.63
C ASP A 701 -9.77 41.39 -13.90
N ALA A 702 -9.08 42.52 -14.01
CA ALA A 702 -9.38 43.79 -13.34
C ALA A 702 -10.73 44.43 -13.72
N GLY A 703 -11.71 43.64 -14.18
CA GLY A 703 -13.00 44.11 -14.68
C GLY A 703 -14.19 43.15 -14.55
N SER A 704 -14.08 41.94 -13.97
CA SER A 704 -15.27 41.09 -13.74
C SER A 704 -15.68 41.08 -12.27
N ALA A 705 -16.21 42.21 -11.80
CA ALA A 705 -17.10 42.22 -10.64
C ALA A 705 -18.44 41.60 -11.05
N ASP A 706 -18.45 40.28 -11.27
CA ASP A 706 -19.68 39.54 -11.50
C ASP A 706 -20.31 39.23 -10.14
N ALA A 707 -20.84 40.28 -9.51
CA ALA A 707 -21.39 40.32 -8.15
C ALA A 707 -22.75 39.60 -8.00
N GLY A 708 -23.05 38.61 -8.86
CA GLY A 708 -24.39 38.06 -8.99
C GLY A 708 -24.58 36.56 -8.68
N CYS A 709 -23.51 35.79 -8.43
CA CYS A 709 -23.65 34.33 -8.26
C CYS A 709 -23.25 33.86 -6.86
N CYS A 710 -24.24 33.66 -5.99
CA CYS A 710 -24.08 33.19 -4.61
C CYS A 710 -23.55 31.74 -4.47
N PHE A 711 -23.26 31.06 -5.59
CA PHE A 711 -22.77 29.67 -5.62
C PHE A 711 -21.33 29.51 -6.12
N LYS A 712 -20.61 30.60 -6.44
CA LYS A 712 -19.17 30.51 -6.69
C LYS A 712 -18.46 30.37 -5.34
N ASN A 713 -18.12 29.14 -4.95
CA ASN A 713 -17.24 28.88 -3.81
C ASN A 713 -16.00 29.79 -3.92
N THR A 714 -15.73 30.58 -2.88
CA THR A 714 -14.47 31.29 -2.73
C THR A 714 -13.36 30.25 -2.74
N GLU A 715 -12.58 30.21 -3.82
CA GLU A 715 -11.50 29.25 -3.97
C GLU A 715 -10.52 29.41 -2.81
N ASN A 716 -10.26 28.33 -2.07
CA ASN A 716 -9.30 28.36 -0.98
C ASN A 716 -7.89 28.51 -1.56
N LEU A 717 -7.30 29.70 -1.38
CA LEU A 717 -5.95 30.02 -1.84
C LEU A 717 -4.86 29.59 -0.85
N CYS A 718 -5.23 29.06 0.32
CA CYS A 718 -4.29 28.66 1.35
C CYS A 718 -3.28 27.62 0.82
N SER A 719 -2.00 27.84 1.11
CA SER A 719 -0.86 27.01 0.66
C SER A 719 -0.71 26.86 -0.87
N LYS A 720 -1.29 27.76 -1.68
CA LYS A 720 -1.05 27.83 -3.12
C LYS A 720 0.07 28.82 -3.44
N PHE A 721 1.08 28.35 -4.17
CA PHE A 721 2.25 29.14 -4.54
C PHE A 721 2.52 29.10 -6.05
N VAL A 722 3.01 30.21 -6.59
CA VAL A 722 3.43 30.37 -8.00
C VAL A 722 4.94 30.35 -8.07
N SER A 723 5.47 29.46 -8.90
CA SER A 723 6.88 29.36 -9.23
C SER A 723 7.40 30.65 -9.87
N LEU A 724 8.62 31.07 -9.52
CA LEU A 724 9.26 32.22 -10.16
C LEU A 724 9.56 31.94 -11.64
N TYR A 725 9.65 30.66 -12.03
CA TYR A 725 9.82 30.26 -13.43
C TYR A 725 8.66 30.76 -14.30
N GLN A 726 7.45 30.86 -13.74
CA GLN A 726 6.27 31.39 -14.43
C GLN A 726 6.51 32.81 -14.98
N PHE A 727 7.24 33.64 -14.23
CA PHE A 727 7.62 34.98 -14.64
C PHE A 727 8.81 34.94 -15.60
N PHE A 728 9.93 34.32 -15.18
CA PHE A 728 11.18 34.36 -15.94
C PHE A 728 11.11 33.69 -17.31
N ARG A 729 10.18 32.73 -17.54
CA ARG A 729 9.95 32.14 -18.86
C ARG A 729 9.41 33.12 -19.91
N GLN A 730 8.89 34.27 -19.50
CA GLN A 730 8.38 35.35 -20.38
C GLN A 730 9.34 36.54 -20.45
N VAL A 731 10.52 36.45 -19.82
CA VAL A 731 11.51 37.53 -19.80
C VAL A 731 12.49 37.34 -20.96
N VAL A 732 12.59 38.36 -21.80
CA VAL A 732 13.56 38.43 -22.90
C VAL A 732 14.63 39.46 -22.57
N VAL A 733 15.90 39.06 -22.59
CA VAL A 733 17.03 39.99 -22.40
C VAL A 733 17.24 40.77 -23.70
N VAL A 734 17.11 42.10 -23.62
CA VAL A 734 17.28 43.04 -24.74
C VAL A 734 18.74 43.45 -24.88
N SER A 735 19.41 43.74 -23.77
CA SER A 735 20.84 44.02 -23.74
C SER A 735 21.44 43.69 -22.38
N SER A 736 22.76 43.49 -22.35
CA SER A 736 23.51 43.17 -21.14
C SER A 736 24.80 44.00 -21.08
N ASN A 737 25.15 44.48 -19.89
CA ASN A 737 26.41 45.17 -19.63
C ASN A 737 27.09 44.51 -18.42
N ILE A 738 28.39 44.26 -18.50
CA ILE A 738 29.21 43.75 -17.40
C ILE A 738 30.32 44.76 -17.16
N LYS A 739 30.32 45.38 -15.99
CA LYS A 739 31.39 46.25 -15.51
C LYS A 739 32.15 45.54 -14.41
N VAL A 740 33.47 45.64 -14.46
CA VAL A 740 34.33 45.04 -13.45
C VAL A 740 35.29 46.08 -12.91
N LYS A 741 35.48 46.04 -11.59
CA LYS A 741 36.46 46.83 -10.86
C LYS A 741 37.32 45.87 -10.04
N VAL A 742 38.64 46.03 -10.14
CA VAL A 742 39.66 45.24 -9.43
C VAL A 742 40.52 46.18 -8.60
#